data_AF-A0A922MM80-F1
#
_entry.id   AF-A0A922MM80-F1
#
_cell.length_a   1.000
_cell.length_b   1.000
_cell.length_c   1.000
_cell.angle_alpha   90.00
_cell.angle_beta   90.00
_cell.angle_gamma   90.00
#
_symmetry.space_group_name_H-M   'P 1'
#
loop_
_entity.id
_entity.type
_entity.pdbx_description
1 polymer ?
#
loop_
_entity_poly.entity_id
_entity_poly.type
_entity_poly.pdbx_seq_one_letter_code
_entity_poly.pdbx_strand_id
1 'polypeptide(L)'
;MDEIEYKLNTNNSVLIVNAIDKLISTIKSKYKPIERQRFVNENEELRFLREKCSSKDAKVSLTACQGLLALVELGVLEIAHTMSTVVTLLPSTHNYSAIISTMAGLLILDLKSRLVPGHQYKCQFTLKSPQHPFITVLDKNKDAEGDVLAQMHALCTHPDYTAVTEAAVYQQHREHVMALLPMLARVSNQLVKLERDPRSCYNLIERCFALDAPELKSVAGITLMLLAENLTDTSALHLHELFNLCINIISKYEYSSISLNVFVALSLQWLNLPSYLTASALKVASKILDIYQDNYKEDTRLHTPNLKANKTFQSLLYTDSHLSIIFKLNQNWERMRDNPDKLKSWLDSLSTVNNEVKLELLPFLLGMILEKRKEAWYEEIVVKVIRIVVDLVEYKKEVSVQLLSLLMYKIANDRCPVVRLECLRALPLMAKTKENVPVIVSVLNKLKANKGAPTSFLIMLYTSLAETQVRCFPYLQEMLVDSGVGKQDDLKWELDIAKAIAVNRICEIRCFTAARTGDAGVSRWRHDRRRCRSLPGGYSRITCKESLRGLLRLPYLYLVSEAPITILILYCSEQEFSLRCMMPALQAVDPDSAATREWFLQLMGRTQVAFNETEDKSAKLYLGDVLMLCVIVFSGVSAAAGAPGAEPCAAGAAGGRPARRDLLPPAVAVLLARPAWETCSLQVIF
;
A
#
# COMPACT_ATOMS: atom_id res chain seq x y z
N MET A 1 3.22 -11.19 23.50
CA MET A 1 1.76 -11.40 23.49
C MET A 1 1.03 -10.16 22.97
N ASP A 2 1.34 -8.97 23.46
CA ASP A 2 0.69 -7.70 23.07
C ASP A 2 0.69 -7.41 21.56
N GLU A 3 1.77 -7.75 20.84
CA GLU A 3 1.83 -7.59 19.38
C GLU A 3 0.86 -8.53 18.64
N ILE A 4 0.73 -9.77 19.12
CA ILE A 4 -0.19 -10.78 18.55
C ILE A 4 -1.63 -10.35 18.82
N GLU A 5 -1.92 -9.94 20.05
CA GLU A 5 -3.26 -9.47 20.42
C GLU A 5 -3.66 -8.20 19.64
N TYR A 6 -2.73 -7.27 19.43
CA TYR A 6 -2.97 -6.11 18.57
C TYR A 6 -3.37 -6.53 17.15
N LYS A 7 -2.65 -7.48 16.54
CA LYS A 7 -2.95 -8.00 15.19
C LYS A 7 -4.28 -8.72 15.12
N LEU A 8 -4.62 -9.52 16.13
CA LEU A 8 -5.90 -10.23 16.19
C LEU A 8 -7.09 -9.27 16.33
N ASN A 9 -6.87 -8.08 16.91
CA ASN A 9 -7.88 -7.03 16.99
C ASN A 9 -7.95 -6.17 15.71
N THR A 10 -7.10 -6.41 14.71
CA THR A 10 -7.25 -5.76 13.40
C THR A 10 -8.26 -6.52 12.57
N ASN A 11 -9.21 -5.82 11.93
CA ASN A 11 -10.19 -6.44 11.02
C ASN A 11 -9.58 -6.89 9.66
N ASN A 12 -8.26 -7.12 9.62
CA ASN A 12 -7.53 -7.48 8.40
C ASN A 12 -7.17 -8.97 8.44
N SER A 13 -7.71 -9.74 7.50
CA SER A 13 -7.56 -11.20 7.46
C SER A 13 -6.10 -11.65 7.31
N VAL A 14 -5.27 -10.93 6.54
CA VAL A 14 -3.85 -11.27 6.35
C VAL A 14 -3.06 -11.11 7.64
N LEU A 15 -3.32 -10.03 8.40
CA LEU A 15 -2.66 -9.77 9.68
C LEU A 15 -3.05 -10.78 10.76
N ILE A 16 -4.34 -11.18 10.80
CA ILE A 16 -4.83 -12.23 11.70
C ILE A 16 -4.11 -13.55 11.41
N VAL A 17 -4.04 -13.96 10.14
CA VAL A 17 -3.35 -15.18 9.72
C VAL A 17 -1.86 -15.15 10.08
N ASN A 18 -1.18 -14.03 9.83
CA ASN A 18 0.22 -13.85 10.21
C ASN A 18 0.44 -13.95 11.75
N ALA A 19 -0.48 -13.40 12.54
CA ALA A 19 -0.40 -13.46 14.00
C ALA A 19 -0.54 -14.89 14.54
N ILE A 20 -1.50 -15.66 14.01
CA ILE A 20 -1.68 -17.06 14.36
C ILE A 20 -0.49 -17.91 13.89
N ASP A 21 0.07 -17.63 12.71
CA ASP A 21 1.27 -18.32 12.21
C ASP A 21 2.50 -18.11 13.11
N LYS A 22 2.70 -16.87 13.59
CA LYS A 22 3.75 -16.54 14.56
C LYS A 22 3.52 -17.30 15.88
N LEU A 23 2.27 -17.45 16.29
CA LEU A 23 1.91 -18.23 17.48
C LEU A 23 2.22 -19.73 17.28
N ILE A 24 1.84 -20.32 16.15
CA ILE A 24 2.16 -21.72 15.78
C ILE A 24 3.66 -21.94 15.77
N SER A 25 4.43 -21.03 15.16
CA SER A 25 5.89 -21.10 15.10
C SER A 25 6.53 -21.03 16.49
N THR A 26 5.98 -20.17 17.36
CA THR A 26 6.44 -20.04 18.75
C THR A 26 6.17 -21.32 19.54
N ILE A 27 4.95 -21.87 19.45
CA ILE A 27 4.57 -23.14 20.08
C ILE A 27 5.48 -24.27 19.60
N LYS A 28 5.71 -24.38 18.29
CA LYS A 28 6.59 -25.39 17.70
C LYS A 28 8.03 -25.26 18.20
N SER A 29 8.56 -24.04 18.31
CA SER A 29 9.94 -23.82 18.77
C SER A 29 10.16 -24.24 20.23
N LYS A 30 9.13 -24.15 21.08
CA LYS A 30 9.18 -24.55 22.48
C LYS A 30 8.88 -26.04 22.70
N TYR A 31 8.36 -26.73 21.69
CA TYR A 31 7.91 -28.11 21.81
C TYR A 31 9.08 -29.09 21.82
N LYS A 32 9.07 -30.01 22.81
CA LYS A 32 9.97 -31.16 22.89
C LYS A 32 9.14 -32.45 22.96
N PRO A 33 9.45 -33.48 22.14
CA PRO A 33 8.65 -34.72 22.10
C PRO A 33 8.52 -35.44 23.44
N ILE A 34 9.58 -35.39 24.26
CA ILE A 34 9.69 -36.10 25.54
C ILE A 34 8.74 -35.52 26.61
N GLU A 35 8.36 -34.25 26.49
CA GLU A 35 7.56 -33.53 27.50
C GLU A 35 6.13 -33.21 27.01
N ARG A 36 5.63 -33.92 25.99
CA ARG A 36 4.36 -33.60 25.29
C ARG A 36 3.18 -33.38 26.24
N GLN A 37 2.94 -34.27 27.20
CA GLN A 37 1.79 -34.13 28.13
C GLN A 37 1.91 -32.90 29.03
N ARG A 38 3.11 -32.59 29.51
CA ARG A 38 3.38 -31.41 30.34
C ARG A 38 3.25 -30.13 29.53
N PHE A 39 3.82 -30.13 28.33
CA PHE A 39 3.78 -29.00 27.39
C PHE A 39 2.35 -28.59 27.03
N VAL A 40 1.47 -29.57 26.76
CA VAL A 40 0.08 -29.32 26.37
C VAL A 40 -0.75 -28.63 27.48
N ASN A 41 -0.37 -28.82 28.74
CA ASN A 41 -1.08 -28.25 29.89
C ASN A 41 -0.47 -26.93 30.39
N GLU A 42 0.86 -26.80 30.33
CA GLU A 42 1.58 -25.65 30.90
C GLU A 42 1.84 -24.52 29.90
N ASN A 43 1.76 -24.77 28.59
CA ASN A 43 2.12 -23.77 27.59
C ASN A 43 1.06 -22.65 27.47
N GLU A 44 1.45 -21.43 27.85
CA GLU A 44 0.57 -20.24 27.80
C GLU A 44 0.15 -19.86 26.39
N GLU A 45 1.01 -20.04 25.37
CA GLU A 45 0.69 -19.73 23.98
C GLU A 45 -0.39 -20.67 23.40
N LEU A 46 -0.32 -21.96 23.73
CA LEU A 46 -1.31 -22.95 23.34
C LEU A 46 -2.65 -22.72 24.07
N ARG A 47 -2.60 -22.34 25.36
CA ARG A 47 -3.81 -21.94 26.09
C ARG A 47 -4.46 -20.72 25.44
N PHE A 48 -3.66 -19.71 25.10
CA PHE A 48 -4.15 -18.53 24.40
C PHE A 48 -4.75 -18.86 23.03
N LEU A 49 -4.14 -19.76 22.24
CA LEU A 49 -4.70 -20.21 20.97
C LEU A 49 -6.08 -20.88 21.17
N ARG A 50 -6.20 -21.75 22.19
CA ARG A 50 -7.48 -22.40 22.54
C ARG A 50 -8.56 -21.40 22.93
N GLU A 51 -8.22 -20.38 23.72
CA GLU A 51 -9.14 -19.29 24.08
C GLU A 51 -9.62 -18.52 22.85
N LYS A 52 -8.73 -18.23 21.89
CA LYS A 52 -9.09 -17.51 20.66
C LYS A 52 -9.93 -18.33 19.69
N CYS A 53 -9.99 -19.65 19.81
CA CYS A 53 -10.92 -20.49 19.04
C CYS A 53 -12.39 -20.19 19.37
N SER A 54 -12.68 -19.78 20.61
CA SER A 54 -14.03 -19.36 21.05
C SER A 54 -14.22 -17.83 21.00
N SER A 55 -13.42 -17.11 20.20
CA SER A 55 -13.57 -15.67 20.02
C SER A 55 -14.95 -15.30 19.44
N LYS A 56 -15.43 -14.10 19.77
CA LYS A 56 -16.64 -13.52 19.16
C LYS A 56 -16.43 -13.11 17.70
N ASP A 57 -15.20 -12.75 17.34
CA ASP A 57 -14.80 -12.44 15.98
C ASP A 57 -14.61 -13.76 15.21
N ALA A 58 -15.41 -13.98 14.16
CA ALA A 58 -15.36 -15.21 13.40
C ALA A 58 -14.08 -15.38 12.60
N LYS A 59 -13.49 -14.31 12.06
CA LYS A 59 -12.21 -14.37 11.31
C LYS A 59 -11.10 -14.88 12.23
N VAL A 60 -11.06 -14.38 13.47
CA VAL A 60 -10.11 -14.85 14.50
C VAL A 60 -10.40 -16.28 14.91
N SER A 61 -11.67 -16.62 15.21
CA SER A 61 -12.07 -17.97 15.61
C SER A 61 -11.74 -19.02 14.53
N LEU A 62 -12.11 -18.77 13.28
CA LEU A 62 -11.80 -19.64 12.13
C LEU A 62 -10.29 -19.85 12.00
N THR A 63 -9.53 -18.77 11.97
CA THR A 63 -8.07 -18.84 11.77
C THR A 63 -7.36 -19.52 12.95
N ALA A 64 -7.81 -19.29 14.19
CA ALA A 64 -7.27 -19.95 15.38
C ALA A 64 -7.56 -21.46 15.37
N CYS A 65 -8.77 -21.87 14.97
CA CYS A 65 -9.13 -23.28 14.85
C CYS A 65 -8.31 -23.98 13.76
N GLN A 66 -8.03 -23.31 12.65
CA GLN A 66 -7.07 -23.81 11.65
C GLN A 66 -5.65 -23.94 12.20
N GLY A 67 -5.24 -23.02 13.07
CA GLY A 67 -3.96 -23.12 13.76
C GLY A 67 -3.86 -24.37 14.65
N LEU A 68 -4.95 -24.76 15.32
CA LEU A 68 -5.00 -26.02 16.07
C LEU A 68 -4.85 -27.24 15.15
N LEU A 69 -5.55 -27.27 14.02
CA LEU A 69 -5.39 -28.32 13.01
C LEU A 69 -3.95 -28.41 12.50
N ALA A 70 -3.33 -27.28 12.18
CA ALA A 70 -1.96 -27.22 11.71
C ALA A 70 -0.96 -27.78 12.75
N LEU A 71 -1.18 -27.54 14.05
CA LEU A 71 -0.34 -28.13 15.11
C LEU A 71 -0.49 -29.66 15.21
N VAL A 72 -1.65 -30.22 14.86
CA VAL A 72 -1.86 -31.67 14.75
C VAL A 72 -1.12 -32.24 13.54
N GLU A 73 -1.24 -31.59 12.38
CA GLU A 73 -0.51 -31.99 11.16
C GLU A 73 1.02 -31.94 11.35
N LEU A 74 1.51 -30.96 12.11
CA LEU A 74 2.93 -30.83 12.47
C LEU A 74 3.39 -31.83 13.55
N GLY A 75 2.50 -32.67 14.08
CA GLY A 75 2.81 -33.68 15.10
C GLY A 75 3.08 -33.13 16.51
N VAL A 76 2.76 -31.86 16.76
CA VAL A 76 2.88 -31.22 18.08
C VAL A 76 1.74 -31.70 18.99
N LEU A 77 0.52 -31.76 18.43
CA LEU A 77 -0.69 -32.21 19.12
C LEU A 77 -1.19 -33.55 18.58
N GLU A 78 -1.85 -34.33 19.43
CA GLU A 78 -2.48 -35.60 19.05
C GLU A 78 -3.93 -35.40 18.64
N ILE A 79 -4.39 -36.18 17.64
CA ILE A 79 -5.76 -36.09 17.10
C ILE A 79 -6.80 -36.30 18.21
N ALA A 80 -6.65 -37.35 19.03
CA ALA A 80 -7.61 -37.68 20.09
C ALA A 80 -7.72 -36.58 21.17
N HIS A 81 -6.59 -36.07 21.66
CA HIS A 81 -6.59 -35.00 22.66
C HIS A 81 -7.15 -33.68 22.09
N THR A 82 -6.82 -33.36 20.83
CA THR A 82 -7.33 -32.16 20.16
C THR A 82 -8.83 -32.27 19.92
N MET A 83 -9.33 -33.43 19.49
CA MET A 83 -10.77 -33.66 19.35
C MET A 83 -11.52 -33.47 20.68
N SER A 84 -10.98 -34.01 21.77
CA SER A 84 -11.54 -33.79 23.12
C SER A 84 -11.56 -32.30 23.48
N THR A 85 -10.46 -31.57 23.22
CA THR A 85 -10.38 -30.12 23.44
C THR A 85 -11.45 -29.38 22.62
N VAL A 86 -11.60 -29.68 21.33
CA VAL A 86 -12.59 -29.04 20.45
C VAL A 86 -14.02 -29.33 20.92
N VAL A 87 -14.32 -30.56 21.38
CA VAL A 87 -15.62 -30.89 21.98
C VAL A 87 -15.87 -30.07 23.25
N THR A 88 -14.85 -29.82 24.09
CA THR A 88 -14.99 -28.97 25.29
C THR A 88 -15.23 -27.50 24.98
N LEU A 89 -14.88 -27.03 23.77
CA LEU A 89 -15.12 -25.65 23.33
C LEU A 89 -16.53 -25.43 22.76
N LEU A 90 -17.31 -26.50 22.51
CA LEU A 90 -18.67 -26.40 21.97
C LEU A 90 -19.63 -25.52 22.81
N PRO A 91 -19.64 -25.58 24.15
CA PRO A 91 -20.56 -24.76 24.95
C PRO A 91 -20.23 -23.27 24.93
N SER A 92 -18.97 -22.91 24.68
CA SER A 92 -18.48 -21.53 24.73
C SER A 92 -18.27 -20.91 23.34
N THR A 93 -18.46 -21.68 22.26
CA THR A 93 -18.24 -21.17 20.90
C THR A 93 -19.39 -20.30 20.43
N HIS A 94 -19.03 -19.15 19.85
CA HIS A 94 -19.96 -18.31 19.10
C HIS A 94 -19.99 -18.66 17.61
N ASN A 95 -18.97 -19.36 17.10
CA ASN A 95 -18.85 -19.75 15.71
C ASN A 95 -18.77 -21.28 15.58
N TYR A 96 -19.92 -21.90 15.31
CA TYR A 96 -20.03 -23.35 15.13
C TYR A 96 -19.38 -23.81 13.82
N SER A 97 -19.40 -23.01 12.76
CA SER A 97 -18.78 -23.35 11.47
C SER A 97 -17.28 -23.63 11.61
N ALA A 98 -16.56 -22.79 12.37
CA ALA A 98 -15.13 -22.98 12.64
C ALA A 98 -14.84 -24.32 13.35
N ILE A 99 -15.62 -24.62 14.39
CA ILE A 99 -15.48 -25.83 15.20
C ILE A 99 -15.83 -27.07 14.35
N ILE A 100 -16.93 -27.04 13.61
CA ILE A 100 -17.37 -28.14 12.74
C ILE A 100 -16.33 -28.43 11.65
N SER A 101 -15.79 -27.41 10.98
CA SER A 101 -14.73 -27.58 9.98
C SER A 101 -13.46 -28.17 10.60
N THR A 102 -13.15 -27.80 11.84
CA THR A 102 -11.98 -28.32 12.57
C THR A 102 -12.17 -29.78 12.96
N MET A 103 -13.35 -30.13 13.46
CA MET A 103 -13.72 -31.52 13.72
C MET A 103 -13.67 -32.36 12.44
N ALA A 104 -14.19 -31.84 11.32
CA ALA A 104 -14.12 -32.50 10.03
C ALA A 104 -12.68 -32.77 9.59
N GLY A 105 -11.79 -31.76 9.72
CA GLY A 105 -10.37 -31.90 9.42
C GLY A 105 -9.69 -32.98 10.28
N LEU A 106 -9.95 -33.00 11.59
CA LEU A 106 -9.42 -34.02 12.49
C LEU A 106 -9.94 -35.43 12.15
N LEU A 107 -11.22 -35.55 11.79
CA LEU A 107 -11.83 -36.81 11.35
C LEU A 107 -11.19 -37.31 10.04
N ILE A 108 -10.91 -36.43 9.09
CA ILE A 108 -10.21 -36.78 7.85
C ILE A 108 -8.77 -37.26 8.15
N LEU A 109 -8.04 -36.57 9.03
CA LEU A 109 -6.69 -36.97 9.42
C LEU A 109 -6.68 -38.34 10.13
N ASP A 110 -7.65 -38.60 11.01
CA ASP A 110 -7.82 -39.89 11.67
C ASP A 110 -8.28 -41.00 10.70
N LEU A 111 -9.11 -40.66 9.70
CA LEU A 111 -9.49 -41.59 8.64
C LEU A 111 -8.25 -41.97 7.80
N LYS A 112 -7.45 -40.98 7.38
CA LYS A 112 -6.23 -41.18 6.59
C LYS A 112 -5.20 -42.05 7.33
N SER A 113 -5.05 -41.87 8.65
CA SER A 113 -4.10 -42.68 9.44
C SER A 113 -4.51 -44.15 9.56
N ARG A 114 -5.80 -44.46 9.34
CA ARG A 114 -6.38 -45.81 9.44
C ARG A 114 -6.59 -46.50 8.10
N LEU A 115 -6.55 -45.75 7.00
CA LEU A 115 -6.63 -46.28 5.64
C LEU A 115 -5.29 -46.94 5.27
N VAL A 116 -5.14 -48.21 5.62
CA VAL A 116 -4.01 -49.06 5.22
C VAL A 116 -4.36 -49.79 3.92
N PRO A 117 -3.51 -49.75 2.87
CA PRO A 117 -3.75 -50.49 1.64
C PRO A 117 -4.06 -51.97 1.91
N GLY A 118 -5.17 -52.48 1.37
CA GLY A 118 -5.60 -53.88 1.53
C GLY A 118 -6.39 -54.19 2.81
N HIS A 119 -6.60 -53.24 3.73
CA HIS A 119 -7.44 -53.43 4.91
C HIS A 119 -8.79 -52.72 4.74
N GLN A 120 -9.88 -53.41 5.08
CA GLN A 120 -11.21 -52.81 5.06
C GLN A 120 -11.37 -51.85 6.24
N TYR A 121 -11.78 -50.61 5.95
CA TYR A 121 -12.03 -49.61 6.98
C TYR A 121 -13.16 -50.04 7.91
N LYS A 122 -12.93 -49.98 9.22
CA LYS A 122 -13.93 -50.18 10.26
C LYS A 122 -14.18 -48.85 10.97
N CYS A 123 -15.40 -48.33 10.84
CA CYS A 123 -15.80 -47.11 11.54
C CYS A 123 -15.73 -47.32 13.05
N GLN A 124 -15.08 -46.38 13.76
CA GLN A 124 -14.92 -46.44 15.22
C GLN A 124 -16.14 -45.87 15.98
N PHE A 125 -16.98 -45.09 15.29
CA PHE A 125 -18.07 -44.36 15.92
C PHE A 125 -19.36 -45.17 15.93
N THR A 126 -20.13 -45.00 17.00
CA THR A 126 -21.50 -45.52 17.12
C THR A 126 -22.46 -44.36 17.40
N LEU A 127 -23.76 -44.65 17.49
CA LEU A 127 -24.76 -43.65 17.90
C LEU A 127 -24.66 -43.26 19.38
N LYS A 128 -23.90 -44.02 20.20
CA LYS A 128 -23.82 -43.84 21.66
C LYS A 128 -22.39 -43.55 22.14
N SER A 129 -21.55 -44.58 22.29
CA SER A 129 -20.16 -44.40 22.73
C SER A 129 -19.24 -45.36 21.96
N PRO A 130 -18.13 -44.88 21.36
CA PRO A 130 -17.80 -43.46 21.17
C PRO A 130 -18.75 -42.82 20.13
N GLN A 131 -19.43 -41.74 20.52
CA GLN A 131 -20.37 -41.03 19.63
C GLN A 131 -19.62 -40.33 18.50
N HIS A 132 -20.24 -40.24 17.32
CA HIS A 132 -19.65 -39.44 16.24
C HIS A 132 -19.65 -37.94 16.62
N PRO A 133 -18.54 -37.19 16.44
CA PRO A 133 -18.44 -35.80 16.88
C PRO A 133 -19.54 -34.88 16.34
N PHE A 134 -19.98 -35.05 15.09
CA PHE A 134 -21.11 -34.28 14.54
C PHE A 134 -22.45 -34.57 15.24
N ILE A 135 -22.68 -35.79 15.70
CA ILE A 135 -23.88 -36.10 16.48
C ILE A 135 -23.81 -35.36 17.82
N THR A 136 -22.64 -35.34 18.46
CA THR A 136 -22.41 -34.56 19.69
C THR A 136 -22.63 -33.06 19.47
N VAL A 137 -22.27 -32.50 18.31
CA VAL A 137 -22.57 -31.11 17.95
C VAL A 137 -24.08 -30.87 17.88
N LEU A 138 -24.82 -31.73 17.17
CA LEU A 138 -26.27 -31.60 16.99
C LEU A 138 -27.05 -31.78 18.31
N ASP A 139 -26.58 -32.68 19.18
CA ASP A 139 -27.14 -32.88 20.52
C ASP A 139 -26.97 -31.63 21.41
N LYS A 140 -25.90 -30.85 21.20
CA LYS A 140 -25.58 -29.66 21.98
C LYS A 140 -26.17 -28.38 21.40
N ASN A 141 -26.23 -28.26 20.08
CA ASN A 141 -26.83 -27.13 19.39
C ASN A 141 -27.55 -27.58 18.12
N LYS A 142 -28.89 -27.56 18.16
CA LYS A 142 -29.73 -27.91 17.01
C LYS A 142 -29.64 -26.89 15.87
N ASP A 143 -29.34 -25.63 16.18
CA ASP A 143 -29.24 -24.57 15.17
C ASP A 143 -28.01 -24.73 14.26
N ALA A 144 -27.07 -25.62 14.62
CA ALA A 144 -25.89 -25.95 13.83
C ALA A 144 -26.15 -27.01 12.74
N GLU A 145 -27.39 -27.48 12.56
CA GLU A 145 -27.76 -28.51 11.57
C GLU A 145 -27.33 -28.13 10.14
N GLY A 146 -27.56 -26.87 9.75
CA GLY A 146 -27.18 -26.39 8.41
C GLY A 146 -25.67 -26.47 8.15
N ASP A 147 -24.84 -26.12 9.13
CA ASP A 147 -23.39 -26.17 9.02
C ASP A 147 -22.87 -27.62 8.96
N VAL A 148 -23.45 -28.51 9.77
CA VAL A 148 -23.13 -29.95 9.75
C VAL A 148 -23.51 -30.57 8.41
N LEU A 149 -24.71 -30.27 7.89
CA LEU A 149 -25.17 -30.80 6.61
C LEU A 149 -24.31 -30.30 5.45
N ALA A 150 -23.96 -29.01 5.43
CA ALA A 150 -23.06 -28.45 4.43
C ALA A 150 -21.69 -29.15 4.43
N GLN A 151 -21.13 -29.39 5.63
CA GLN A 151 -19.86 -30.09 5.77
C GLN A 151 -19.95 -31.56 5.36
N MET A 152 -21.04 -32.26 5.69
CA MET A 152 -21.30 -33.63 5.24
C MET A 152 -21.44 -33.71 3.71
N HIS A 153 -22.21 -32.79 3.13
CA HIS A 153 -22.36 -32.71 1.67
C HIS A 153 -21.01 -32.46 0.99
N ALA A 154 -20.18 -31.56 1.52
CA ALA A 154 -18.83 -31.31 0.99
C ALA A 154 -17.93 -32.57 1.05
N LEU A 155 -18.01 -33.36 2.13
CA LEU A 155 -17.28 -34.63 2.24
C LEU A 155 -17.79 -35.68 1.24
N CYS A 156 -19.09 -35.72 0.98
CA CYS A 156 -19.72 -36.72 0.11
C CYS A 156 -19.71 -36.34 -1.38
N THR A 157 -19.57 -35.06 -1.74
CA THR A 157 -19.61 -34.57 -3.14
C THR A 157 -18.22 -34.25 -3.69
N HIS A 158 -17.22 -35.05 -3.32
CA HIS A 158 -15.88 -34.98 -3.92
C HIS A 158 -15.99 -35.04 -5.45
N PRO A 159 -15.20 -34.23 -6.20
CA PRO A 159 -15.38 -33.97 -7.63
C PRO A 159 -15.42 -35.19 -8.58
N ASP A 160 -15.16 -36.39 -8.09
CA ASP A 160 -15.10 -37.61 -8.90
C ASP A 160 -16.47 -38.24 -9.23
N TYR A 161 -17.61 -37.73 -8.73
CA TYR A 161 -18.89 -38.46 -8.77
C TYR A 161 -20.08 -37.86 -9.57
N THR A 162 -20.04 -36.63 -10.10
CA THR A 162 -21.28 -35.97 -10.62
C THR A 162 -21.27 -35.44 -12.07
N ALA A 163 -20.21 -35.64 -12.85
CA ALA A 163 -20.05 -34.97 -14.17
C ALA A 163 -21.06 -35.39 -15.27
N VAL A 164 -21.79 -36.51 -15.13
CA VAL A 164 -22.56 -37.11 -16.26
C VAL A 164 -24.04 -36.69 -16.30
N THR A 165 -24.66 -36.33 -15.17
CA THR A 165 -26.07 -35.91 -15.10
C THR A 165 -26.28 -34.41 -15.33
N GLU A 166 -25.24 -33.60 -15.18
CA GLU A 166 -25.33 -32.13 -15.15
C GLU A 166 -25.26 -31.49 -16.56
N ALA A 167 -24.55 -32.12 -17.51
CA ALA A 167 -24.46 -31.64 -18.90
C ALA A 167 -25.82 -31.65 -19.64
N ALA A 168 -26.72 -32.56 -19.27
CA ALA A 168 -28.05 -32.68 -19.88
C ALA A 168 -29.03 -31.57 -19.41
N VAL A 169 -28.92 -31.13 -18.15
CA VAL A 169 -29.74 -30.03 -17.59
C VAL A 169 -29.30 -28.68 -18.14
N TYR A 170 -27.99 -28.50 -18.38
CA TYR A 170 -27.43 -27.25 -18.89
C TYR A 170 -27.80 -26.94 -20.35
N GLN A 171 -27.91 -27.97 -21.20
CA GLN A 171 -28.26 -27.76 -22.61
C GLN A 171 -29.60 -27.03 -22.80
N GLN A 172 -30.49 -27.05 -21.80
CA GLN A 172 -31.81 -26.44 -21.83
C GLN A 172 -31.89 -25.01 -21.23
N HIS A 173 -30.93 -24.55 -20.42
CA HIS A 173 -31.03 -23.29 -19.66
C HIS A 173 -29.78 -22.38 -19.72
N ARG A 174 -29.10 -22.32 -20.87
CA ARG A 174 -27.82 -21.60 -21.07
C ARG A 174 -27.83 -20.12 -20.66
N GLU A 175 -28.88 -19.38 -21.02
CA GLU A 175 -29.00 -17.96 -20.68
C GLU A 175 -29.08 -17.70 -19.17
N HIS A 176 -29.68 -18.63 -18.42
CA HIS A 176 -29.81 -18.51 -16.97
C HIS A 176 -28.47 -18.69 -16.28
N VAL A 177 -27.65 -19.65 -16.71
CA VAL A 177 -26.34 -19.88 -16.07
C VAL A 177 -25.38 -18.73 -16.31
N MET A 178 -25.35 -18.16 -17.52
CA MET A 178 -24.56 -16.94 -17.79
C MET A 178 -24.96 -15.78 -16.87
N ALA A 179 -26.26 -15.62 -16.59
CA ALA A 179 -26.76 -14.58 -15.71
C ALA A 179 -26.48 -14.86 -14.23
N LEU A 180 -26.51 -16.13 -13.83
CA LEU A 180 -26.32 -16.55 -12.43
C LEU A 180 -24.85 -16.56 -12.00
N LEU A 181 -23.90 -16.77 -12.91
CA LEU A 181 -22.47 -16.83 -12.56
C LEU A 181 -21.94 -15.58 -11.82
N PRO A 182 -22.17 -14.34 -12.30
CA PRO A 182 -21.81 -13.14 -11.55
C PRO A 182 -22.59 -12.99 -10.24
N MET A 183 -23.86 -13.43 -10.23
CA MET A 183 -24.69 -13.42 -9.02
C MET A 183 -24.16 -14.37 -7.95
N LEU A 184 -23.73 -15.58 -8.32
CA LEU A 184 -23.13 -16.55 -7.41
C LEU A 184 -21.82 -16.01 -6.82
N ALA A 185 -21.01 -15.31 -7.61
CA ALA A 185 -19.83 -14.62 -7.10
C ALA A 185 -20.23 -13.55 -6.06
N ARG A 186 -21.26 -12.73 -6.35
CA ARG A 186 -21.79 -11.75 -5.39
C ARG A 186 -22.34 -12.35 -4.11
N VAL A 187 -23.11 -13.44 -4.22
CA VAL A 187 -23.60 -14.18 -3.05
C VAL A 187 -22.42 -14.68 -2.22
N SER A 188 -21.36 -15.19 -2.87
CA SER A 188 -20.15 -15.60 -2.15
C SER A 188 -19.49 -14.44 -1.41
N ASN A 189 -19.45 -13.23 -1.99
CA ASN A 189 -18.95 -12.04 -1.29
C ASN A 189 -19.79 -11.70 -0.05
N GLN A 190 -21.11 -11.79 -0.15
CA GLN A 190 -21.99 -11.52 0.99
C GLN A 190 -21.86 -12.59 2.07
N LEU A 191 -21.71 -13.86 1.69
CA LEU A 191 -21.44 -14.95 2.64
C LEU A 191 -20.13 -14.70 3.38
N VAL A 192 -19.05 -14.31 2.69
CA VAL A 192 -17.76 -13.97 3.33
C VAL A 192 -17.92 -12.78 4.29
N LYS A 193 -18.64 -11.72 3.89
CA LYS A 193 -18.89 -10.56 4.76
C LYS A 193 -19.72 -10.87 5.99
N LEU A 194 -20.65 -11.83 5.87
CA LEU A 194 -21.47 -12.35 6.96
C LEU A 194 -20.80 -13.52 7.72
N GLU A 195 -19.52 -13.78 7.44
CA GLU A 195 -18.70 -14.79 8.12
C GLU A 195 -19.23 -16.23 7.98
N ARG A 196 -19.95 -16.50 6.87
CA ARG A 196 -20.48 -17.81 6.47
C ARG A 196 -19.58 -18.50 5.46
N ASP A 197 -19.75 -19.81 5.29
CA ASP A 197 -18.97 -20.62 4.36
C ASP A 197 -19.33 -20.33 2.88
N PRO A 198 -18.40 -19.83 2.05
CA PRO A 198 -18.63 -19.55 0.64
C PRO A 198 -18.40 -20.76 -0.29
N ARG A 199 -17.88 -21.89 0.21
CA ARG A 199 -17.44 -23.03 -0.62
C ARG A 199 -18.55 -23.61 -1.49
N SER A 200 -19.79 -23.61 -1.01
CA SER A 200 -20.95 -24.04 -1.80
C SER A 200 -21.11 -23.21 -3.07
N CYS A 201 -20.90 -21.89 -3.00
CA CYS A 201 -20.92 -21.02 -4.16
C CYS A 201 -19.72 -21.30 -5.08
N TYR A 202 -18.52 -21.49 -4.53
CA TYR A 202 -17.32 -21.80 -5.33
C TYR A 202 -17.49 -23.11 -6.11
N ASN A 203 -18.00 -24.16 -5.46
CA ASN A 203 -18.27 -25.45 -6.10
C ASN A 203 -19.32 -25.32 -7.22
N LEU A 204 -20.38 -24.53 -7.01
CA LEU A 204 -21.38 -24.30 -8.06
C LEU A 204 -20.80 -23.53 -9.25
N ILE A 205 -19.99 -22.50 -8.99
CA ILE A 205 -19.31 -21.73 -10.04
C ILE A 205 -18.32 -22.63 -10.80
N GLU A 206 -17.54 -23.46 -10.09
CA GLU A 206 -16.62 -24.42 -10.69
C GLU A 206 -17.36 -25.39 -11.62
N ARG A 207 -18.48 -25.95 -11.16
CA ARG A 207 -19.34 -26.83 -11.97
C ARG A 207 -19.87 -26.12 -13.21
N CYS A 208 -20.27 -24.85 -13.11
CA CYS A 208 -20.71 -24.08 -14.27
C CYS A 208 -19.58 -23.86 -15.29
N PHE A 209 -18.34 -23.63 -14.84
CA PHE A 209 -17.17 -23.49 -15.73
C PHE A 209 -16.56 -24.82 -16.19
N ALA A 210 -16.92 -25.96 -15.59
CA ALA A 210 -16.49 -27.28 -16.07
C ALA A 210 -17.14 -27.69 -17.39
N LEU A 211 -18.20 -26.99 -17.82
CA LEU A 211 -18.96 -27.29 -19.03
C LEU A 211 -18.27 -26.86 -20.33
N ASP A 212 -17.18 -26.10 -20.25
CA ASP A 212 -16.32 -25.67 -21.37
C ASP A 212 -17.10 -25.05 -22.56
N ALA A 213 -18.17 -24.30 -22.27
CA ALA A 213 -19.00 -23.64 -23.28
C ALA A 213 -18.38 -22.30 -23.77
N PRO A 214 -18.41 -21.99 -25.09
CA PRO A 214 -17.77 -20.79 -25.63
C PRO A 214 -18.40 -19.47 -25.16
N GLU A 215 -19.68 -19.47 -24.79
CA GLU A 215 -20.39 -18.28 -24.33
C GLU A 215 -19.93 -17.81 -22.94
N LEU A 216 -19.42 -18.75 -22.12
CA LEU A 216 -18.86 -18.47 -20.79
C LEU A 216 -17.63 -17.55 -20.85
N LYS A 217 -16.97 -17.44 -22.00
CA LYS A 217 -15.87 -16.49 -22.24
C LYS A 217 -16.28 -15.04 -21.98
N SER A 218 -17.54 -14.68 -22.23
CA SER A 218 -18.01 -13.31 -21.98
C SER A 218 -18.22 -13.01 -20.50
N VAL A 219 -18.46 -14.04 -19.68
CA VAL A 219 -18.81 -13.94 -18.26
C VAL A 219 -17.62 -14.17 -17.34
N ALA A 220 -16.63 -14.94 -17.79
CA ALA A 220 -15.43 -15.30 -17.03
C ALA A 220 -14.73 -14.08 -16.40
N GLY A 221 -14.55 -12.99 -17.17
CA GLY A 221 -13.88 -11.77 -16.67
C GLY A 221 -14.61 -11.10 -15.50
N ILE A 222 -15.91 -10.81 -15.66
CA ILE A 222 -16.67 -10.15 -14.58
C ILE A 222 -16.80 -11.06 -13.35
N THR A 223 -17.00 -12.38 -13.55
CA THR A 223 -17.04 -13.34 -12.44
C THR A 223 -15.69 -13.41 -11.71
N LEU A 224 -14.57 -13.43 -12.43
CA LEU A 224 -13.23 -13.40 -11.84
C LEU A 224 -13.01 -12.13 -11.01
N MET A 225 -13.44 -10.98 -11.53
CA MET A 225 -13.28 -9.70 -10.84
C MET A 225 -14.12 -9.62 -9.55
N LEU A 226 -15.33 -10.19 -9.56
CA LEU A 226 -16.19 -10.26 -8.37
C LEU A 226 -15.64 -11.27 -7.34
N LEU A 227 -15.13 -12.41 -7.80
CA LEU A 227 -14.46 -13.38 -6.93
C LEU A 227 -13.18 -12.81 -6.31
N ALA A 228 -12.46 -11.93 -7.02
CA ALA A 228 -11.28 -11.25 -6.50
C ALA A 228 -11.57 -10.49 -5.20
N GLU A 229 -12.75 -9.87 -5.08
CA GLU A 229 -13.14 -9.13 -3.88
C GLU A 229 -13.23 -10.02 -2.64
N ASN A 230 -13.43 -11.34 -2.78
CA ASN A 230 -13.38 -12.25 -1.63
C ASN A 230 -11.98 -12.26 -0.98
N LEU A 231 -10.92 -11.94 -1.71
CA LEU A 231 -9.55 -11.96 -1.20
C LEU A 231 -9.30 -10.91 -0.11
N THR A 232 -10.13 -9.87 0.03
CA THR A 232 -9.95 -8.88 1.11
C THR A 232 -10.41 -9.39 2.46
N ASP A 233 -11.49 -10.16 2.50
CA ASP A 233 -12.18 -10.55 3.74
C ASP A 233 -12.11 -12.06 4.05
N THR A 234 -11.68 -12.88 3.10
CA THR A 234 -11.58 -14.35 3.25
C THR A 234 -10.60 -14.76 4.36
N SER A 235 -10.96 -15.82 5.09
CA SER A 235 -10.07 -16.51 6.04
C SER A 235 -9.11 -17.46 5.29
N ALA A 236 -8.02 -17.88 5.95
CA ALA A 236 -7.09 -18.85 5.34
C ALA A 236 -7.77 -20.18 4.95
N LEU A 237 -8.93 -20.50 5.52
CA LEU A 237 -9.69 -21.73 5.28
C LEU A 237 -10.22 -21.86 3.86
N HIS A 238 -10.74 -20.79 3.29
CA HIS A 238 -11.39 -20.82 1.98
C HIS A 238 -10.49 -20.32 0.86
N LEU A 239 -9.27 -19.89 1.21
CA LEU A 239 -8.36 -19.22 0.30
C LEU A 239 -7.85 -20.18 -0.79
N HIS A 240 -7.60 -21.44 -0.44
CA HIS A 240 -7.07 -22.43 -1.39
C HIS A 240 -8.10 -22.77 -2.47
N GLU A 241 -9.35 -23.01 -2.08
CA GLU A 241 -10.48 -23.29 -2.99
C GLU A 241 -10.75 -22.09 -3.89
N LEU A 242 -10.71 -20.87 -3.35
CA LEU A 242 -10.86 -19.65 -4.15
C LEU A 242 -9.75 -19.51 -5.21
N PHE A 243 -8.49 -19.74 -4.85
CA PHE A 243 -7.39 -19.69 -5.83
C PHE A 243 -7.49 -20.81 -6.87
N ASN A 244 -7.91 -22.02 -6.48
CA ASN A 244 -8.11 -23.13 -7.42
C ASN A 244 -9.24 -22.85 -8.42
N LEU A 245 -10.36 -22.30 -7.95
CA LEU A 245 -11.44 -21.86 -8.83
C LEU A 245 -10.94 -20.81 -9.83
N CYS A 246 -10.24 -19.78 -9.34
CA CYS A 246 -9.77 -18.68 -10.17
C CYS A 246 -8.69 -19.11 -11.17
N ILE A 247 -7.73 -19.98 -10.80
CA ILE A 247 -6.73 -20.50 -11.75
C ILE A 247 -7.40 -21.36 -12.84
N ASN A 248 -8.45 -22.11 -12.52
CA ASN A 248 -9.21 -22.89 -13.50
C ASN A 248 -9.90 -21.97 -14.51
N ILE A 249 -10.51 -20.87 -14.04
CA ILE A 249 -11.12 -19.86 -14.92
C ILE A 249 -10.05 -19.19 -15.80
N ILE A 250 -8.95 -18.73 -15.21
CA ILE A 250 -7.85 -18.04 -15.89
C ILE A 250 -7.16 -18.95 -16.93
N SER A 251 -7.00 -20.24 -16.63
CA SER A 251 -6.30 -21.15 -17.55
C SER A 251 -7.14 -21.58 -18.75
N LYS A 252 -8.47 -21.64 -18.59
CA LYS A 252 -9.40 -22.17 -19.61
C LYS A 252 -10.09 -21.10 -20.45
N TYR A 253 -10.38 -19.93 -19.88
CA TYR A 253 -11.26 -18.94 -20.51
C TYR A 253 -10.51 -17.65 -20.88
N GLU A 254 -11.09 -16.91 -21.81
CA GLU A 254 -10.65 -15.55 -22.11
C GLU A 254 -11.30 -14.57 -21.14
N TYR A 255 -10.54 -13.56 -20.71
CA TYR A 255 -10.96 -12.55 -19.74
C TYR A 255 -10.37 -11.20 -20.14
N SER A 256 -10.96 -10.12 -19.63
CA SER A 256 -10.41 -8.78 -19.81
C SER A 256 -9.13 -8.58 -19.00
N SER A 257 -8.20 -7.77 -19.50
CA SER A 257 -6.93 -7.49 -18.81
C SER A 257 -7.20 -6.92 -17.41
N ILE A 258 -8.15 -5.99 -17.32
CA ILE A 258 -8.52 -5.35 -16.06
C ILE A 258 -9.02 -6.36 -15.02
N SER A 259 -9.81 -7.37 -15.40
CA SER A 259 -10.30 -8.37 -14.45
C SER A 259 -9.17 -9.21 -13.84
N LEU A 260 -8.17 -9.58 -14.66
CA LEU A 260 -6.97 -10.25 -14.15
C LEU A 260 -6.12 -9.30 -13.30
N ASN A 261 -5.97 -8.04 -13.71
CA ASN A 261 -5.21 -7.03 -12.96
C ASN A 261 -5.81 -6.80 -11.56
N VAL A 262 -7.13 -6.70 -11.46
CA VAL A 262 -7.83 -6.60 -10.16
C VAL A 262 -7.58 -7.85 -9.32
N PHE A 263 -7.73 -9.05 -9.89
CA PHE A 263 -7.47 -10.30 -9.16
C PHE A 263 -6.04 -10.37 -8.64
N VAL A 264 -5.06 -10.07 -9.48
CA VAL A 264 -3.65 -10.05 -9.11
C VAL A 264 -3.41 -9.02 -8.02
N ALA A 265 -3.90 -7.78 -8.18
CA ALA A 265 -3.76 -6.72 -7.18
C ALA A 265 -4.26 -7.14 -5.79
N LEU A 266 -5.42 -7.79 -5.72
CA LEU A 266 -6.00 -8.27 -4.46
C LEU A 266 -5.30 -9.52 -3.92
N SER A 267 -4.61 -10.29 -4.75
CA SER A 267 -3.84 -11.46 -4.32
C SER A 267 -2.46 -11.11 -3.74
N LEU A 268 -1.86 -9.97 -4.14
CA LEU A 268 -0.51 -9.58 -3.72
C LEU A 268 -0.36 -9.41 -2.20
N GLN A 269 -1.41 -8.99 -1.51
CA GLN A 269 -1.40 -8.85 -0.05
C GLN A 269 -1.13 -10.19 0.67
N TRP A 270 -1.62 -11.30 0.10
CA TRP A 270 -1.40 -12.64 0.63
C TRP A 270 0.02 -13.15 0.37
N LEU A 271 0.61 -12.75 -0.76
CA LEU A 271 1.98 -13.12 -1.12
C LEU A 271 3.04 -12.32 -0.36
N ASN A 272 2.72 -11.09 0.05
CA ASN A 272 3.63 -10.24 0.80
C ASN A 272 3.88 -10.75 2.23
N LEU A 273 2.93 -11.48 2.81
CA LEU A 273 3.02 -12.04 4.16
C LEU A 273 2.70 -13.55 4.14
N PRO A 274 3.66 -14.39 3.72
CA PRO A 274 3.45 -15.83 3.68
C PRO A 274 3.25 -16.41 5.09
N SER A 275 2.41 -17.43 5.19
CA SER A 275 2.09 -18.17 6.41
C SER A 275 2.06 -19.67 6.11
N TYR A 276 2.33 -20.51 7.11
CA TYR A 276 2.13 -21.96 7.02
C TYR A 276 0.69 -22.30 6.64
N LEU A 277 -0.29 -21.57 7.19
CA LEU A 277 -1.72 -21.80 6.95
C LEU A 277 -2.13 -21.53 5.49
N THR A 278 -1.39 -20.68 4.78
CA THR A 278 -1.69 -20.31 3.38
C THR A 278 -0.75 -20.95 2.38
N ALA A 279 0.21 -21.77 2.81
CA ALA A 279 1.27 -22.28 1.94
C ALA A 279 0.77 -23.03 0.69
N SER A 280 -0.31 -23.81 0.82
CA SER A 280 -0.95 -24.50 -0.33
C SER A 280 -1.59 -23.50 -1.30
N ALA A 281 -2.31 -22.52 -0.78
CA ALA A 281 -2.96 -21.45 -1.52
C ALA A 281 -1.94 -20.56 -2.26
N LEU A 282 -0.83 -20.21 -1.60
CA LEU A 282 0.22 -19.34 -2.17
C LEU A 282 0.96 -20.00 -3.33
N LYS A 283 1.08 -21.34 -3.35
CA LYS A 283 1.63 -22.07 -4.52
C LYS A 283 0.75 -21.85 -5.76
N VAL A 284 -0.57 -21.86 -5.60
CA VAL A 284 -1.51 -21.60 -6.69
C VAL A 284 -1.46 -20.13 -7.10
N ALA A 285 -1.42 -19.21 -6.14
CA ALA A 285 -1.27 -17.78 -6.40
C ALA A 285 0.02 -17.44 -7.17
N SER A 286 1.14 -18.11 -6.86
CA SER A 286 2.40 -17.97 -7.61
C SER A 286 2.23 -18.37 -9.07
N LYS A 287 1.57 -19.51 -9.35
CA LYS A 287 1.29 -19.93 -10.73
C LYS A 287 0.43 -18.91 -11.48
N ILE A 288 -0.56 -18.31 -10.81
CA ILE A 288 -1.38 -17.24 -11.40
C ILE A 288 -0.51 -16.01 -11.72
N LEU A 289 0.43 -15.66 -10.84
CA LEU A 289 1.38 -14.59 -11.12
C LEU A 289 2.29 -14.88 -12.31
N ASP A 290 2.75 -16.12 -12.47
CA ASP A 290 3.57 -16.53 -13.61
C ASP A 290 2.77 -16.36 -14.92
N ILE A 291 1.53 -16.86 -14.95
CA ILE A 291 0.60 -16.65 -16.08
C ILE A 291 0.40 -15.16 -16.36
N TYR A 292 0.24 -14.36 -15.30
CA TYR A 292 0.09 -12.91 -15.43
C TYR A 292 1.34 -12.25 -16.00
N GLN A 293 2.54 -12.65 -15.57
CA GLN A 293 3.82 -12.13 -16.06
C GLN A 293 4.03 -12.40 -17.55
N ASP A 294 3.65 -13.58 -18.01
CA ASP A 294 3.75 -13.99 -19.41
C ASP A 294 2.66 -13.40 -20.32
N ASN A 295 1.57 -12.88 -19.73
CA ASN A 295 0.45 -12.32 -20.48
C ASN A 295 0.73 -10.87 -20.94
N TYR A 296 1.19 -10.72 -22.18
CA TYR A 296 1.37 -9.43 -22.87
C TYR A 296 0.27 -9.14 -23.90
N LYS A 297 -0.86 -9.85 -23.87
CA LYS A 297 -1.92 -9.67 -24.87
C LYS A 297 -2.62 -8.32 -24.64
N GLU A 298 -2.56 -7.44 -25.65
CA GLU A 298 -3.36 -6.22 -25.66
C GLU A 298 -4.84 -6.60 -25.73
N ASP A 299 -5.58 -6.24 -24.69
CA ASP A 299 -7.02 -6.47 -24.60
C ASP A 299 -7.75 -5.48 -25.52
N THR A 300 -8.09 -5.94 -26.71
CA THR A 300 -8.86 -5.20 -27.72
C THR A 300 -10.32 -5.66 -27.80
N ARG A 301 -10.71 -6.66 -27.01
CA ARG A 301 -12.03 -7.30 -27.12
C ARG A 301 -13.06 -6.59 -26.25
N LEU A 302 -14.33 -6.79 -26.61
CA LEU A 302 -15.50 -6.33 -25.86
C LEU A 302 -16.20 -7.56 -25.28
N HIS A 303 -16.18 -7.70 -23.97
CA HIS A 303 -16.75 -8.84 -23.25
C HIS A 303 -18.16 -8.53 -22.73
N THR A 304 -18.49 -7.26 -22.48
CA THR A 304 -19.82 -6.85 -21.97
C THR A 304 -21.03 -6.98 -22.92
N PRO A 305 -20.91 -6.94 -24.27
CA PRO A 305 -22.08 -6.95 -25.16
C PRO A 305 -22.98 -8.18 -25.05
N ASN A 306 -22.42 -9.38 -24.92
CA ASN A 306 -23.19 -10.63 -24.84
C ASN A 306 -24.00 -10.73 -23.54
N LEU A 307 -23.40 -10.33 -22.42
CA LEU A 307 -24.09 -10.19 -21.13
C LEU A 307 -25.20 -9.13 -21.19
N LYS A 308 -24.98 -8.03 -21.93
CA LYS A 308 -25.99 -6.99 -22.10
C LYS A 308 -27.21 -7.49 -22.88
N ALA A 309 -27.00 -8.34 -23.88
CA ALA A 309 -28.08 -8.90 -24.70
C ALA A 309 -28.95 -9.93 -23.93
N ASN A 310 -28.41 -10.52 -22.86
CA ASN A 310 -29.12 -11.52 -22.05
C ASN A 310 -30.21 -10.86 -21.19
N LYS A 311 -31.49 -11.16 -21.50
CA LYS A 311 -32.66 -10.60 -20.81
C LYS A 311 -32.69 -10.97 -19.32
N THR A 312 -32.38 -12.22 -18.98
CA THR A 312 -32.35 -12.70 -17.60
C THR A 312 -31.30 -11.96 -16.79
N PHE A 313 -30.12 -11.72 -17.36
CA PHE A 313 -29.08 -10.94 -16.69
C PHE A 313 -29.50 -9.48 -16.48
N GLN A 314 -30.14 -8.84 -17.47
CA GLN A 314 -30.65 -7.47 -17.31
C GLN A 314 -31.70 -7.35 -16.20
N SER A 315 -32.55 -8.35 -16.02
CA SER A 315 -33.50 -8.39 -14.89
C SER A 315 -32.79 -8.54 -13.54
N LEU A 316 -31.73 -9.34 -13.47
CA LEU A 316 -30.97 -9.59 -12.23
C LEU A 316 -29.94 -8.50 -11.90
N LEU A 317 -29.51 -7.71 -12.89
CA LEU A 317 -28.44 -6.71 -12.74
C LEU A 317 -28.74 -5.66 -11.66
N TYR A 318 -30.01 -5.37 -11.43
CA TYR A 318 -30.46 -4.37 -10.45
C TYR A 318 -30.85 -4.98 -9.10
N THR A 319 -30.72 -6.30 -8.93
CA THR A 319 -30.96 -6.98 -7.66
C THR A 319 -29.86 -6.67 -6.63
N ASP A 320 -28.62 -6.48 -7.09
CA ASP A 320 -27.49 -6.08 -6.25
C ASP A 320 -26.86 -4.80 -6.83
N SER A 321 -26.74 -3.76 -5.99
CA SER A 321 -26.20 -2.46 -6.40
C SER A 321 -24.75 -2.55 -6.87
N HIS A 322 -23.96 -3.36 -6.16
CA HIS A 322 -22.53 -3.51 -6.44
C HIS A 322 -22.27 -4.23 -7.77
N LEU A 323 -23.05 -5.27 -8.10
CA LEU A 323 -23.00 -5.92 -9.41
C LEU A 323 -23.28 -4.92 -10.53
N SER A 324 -24.28 -4.06 -10.35
CA SER A 324 -24.61 -3.01 -11.32
C SER A 324 -23.45 -2.05 -11.54
N ILE A 325 -22.81 -1.62 -10.45
CA ILE A 325 -21.63 -0.73 -10.48
C ILE A 325 -20.49 -1.40 -11.24
N ILE A 326 -20.11 -2.62 -10.84
CA ILE A 326 -19.02 -3.38 -11.45
C ILE A 326 -19.26 -3.65 -12.94
N PHE A 327 -20.48 -4.02 -13.33
CA PHE A 327 -20.82 -4.22 -14.74
C PHE A 327 -20.72 -2.92 -15.54
N LYS A 328 -21.26 -1.81 -15.02
CA LYS A 328 -21.19 -0.49 -15.66
C LYS A 328 -19.75 0.02 -15.77
N LEU A 329 -18.91 -0.23 -14.77
CA LEU A 329 -17.49 0.11 -14.82
C LEU A 329 -16.77 -0.62 -15.94
N ASN A 330 -16.97 -1.93 -16.08
CA ASN A 330 -16.38 -2.69 -17.19
C ASN A 330 -16.86 -2.18 -18.55
N GLN A 331 -18.15 -1.88 -18.69
CA GLN A 331 -18.69 -1.32 -19.92
C GLN A 331 -18.11 0.05 -20.26
N ASN A 332 -17.92 0.91 -19.25
CA ASN A 332 -17.32 2.23 -19.43
C ASN A 332 -15.82 2.12 -19.73
N TRP A 333 -15.12 1.19 -19.07
CA TRP A 333 -13.71 0.90 -19.31
C TRP A 333 -13.46 0.47 -20.76
N GLU A 334 -14.23 -0.49 -21.27
CA GLU A 334 -14.16 -0.95 -22.66
C GLU A 334 -14.29 0.18 -23.69
N ARG A 335 -14.97 1.28 -23.35
CA ARG A 335 -15.18 2.46 -24.23
C ARG A 335 -14.17 3.58 -24.03
N MET A 336 -13.58 3.68 -22.84
CA MET A 336 -12.70 4.80 -22.47
C MET A 336 -11.22 4.41 -22.45
N ARG A 337 -10.88 3.13 -22.32
CA ARG A 337 -9.51 2.64 -22.07
C ARG A 337 -8.46 3.11 -23.08
N ASP A 338 -8.88 3.39 -24.32
CA ASP A 338 -7.98 3.80 -25.41
C ASP A 338 -8.01 5.32 -25.70
N ASN A 339 -8.73 6.11 -24.88
CA ASN A 339 -8.82 7.56 -25.03
C ASN A 339 -8.24 8.29 -23.80
N PRO A 340 -7.07 8.94 -23.94
CA PRO A 340 -6.38 9.58 -22.81
C PRO A 340 -7.20 10.72 -22.19
N ASP A 341 -7.85 11.56 -23.01
CA ASP A 341 -8.57 12.74 -22.53
C ASP A 341 -9.80 12.34 -21.71
N LYS A 342 -10.54 11.33 -22.18
CA LYS A 342 -11.70 10.79 -21.46
C LYS A 342 -11.28 10.18 -20.12
N LEU A 343 -10.19 9.43 -20.07
CA LEU A 343 -9.68 8.86 -18.82
C LEU A 343 -9.20 9.95 -17.86
N LYS A 344 -8.46 10.95 -18.36
CA LYS A 344 -7.99 12.08 -17.55
C LYS A 344 -9.16 12.83 -16.93
N SER A 345 -10.16 13.19 -17.75
CA SER A 345 -11.39 13.87 -17.33
C SER A 345 -12.22 13.04 -16.34
N TRP A 346 -12.34 11.73 -16.57
CA TRP A 346 -13.03 10.83 -15.65
C TRP A 346 -12.32 10.77 -14.29
N LEU A 347 -10.98 10.70 -14.27
CA LEU A 347 -10.20 10.73 -13.03
C LEU A 347 -10.23 12.08 -12.32
N ASP A 348 -10.28 13.19 -13.06
CA ASP A 348 -10.49 14.53 -12.48
C ASP A 348 -11.84 14.59 -11.77
N SER A 349 -12.89 14.10 -12.44
CA SER A 349 -14.22 14.02 -11.83
C SER A 349 -14.24 13.09 -10.62
N LEU A 350 -13.51 11.97 -10.68
CA LEU A 350 -13.42 11.04 -9.55
C LEU A 350 -12.70 11.64 -8.35
N SER A 351 -11.71 12.51 -8.58
CA SER A 351 -10.95 13.15 -7.50
C SER A 351 -11.83 14.04 -6.60
N THR A 352 -12.90 14.63 -7.16
CA THR A 352 -13.85 15.49 -6.43
C THR A 352 -14.97 14.72 -5.74
N VAL A 353 -15.12 13.42 -6.00
CA VAL A 353 -16.20 12.59 -5.45
C VAL A 353 -15.87 12.18 -4.00
N ASN A 354 -16.92 11.85 -3.22
CA ASN A 354 -16.83 11.33 -1.85
C ASN A 354 -15.88 10.11 -1.77
N ASN A 355 -15.11 10.04 -0.69
CA ASN A 355 -14.18 8.96 -0.37
C ASN A 355 -14.87 7.59 -0.25
N GLU A 356 -16.14 7.54 0.15
CA GLU A 356 -16.90 6.28 0.20
C GLU A 356 -17.06 5.64 -1.18
N VAL A 357 -17.40 6.43 -2.20
CA VAL A 357 -17.51 5.95 -3.59
C VAL A 357 -16.14 5.52 -4.10
N LYS A 358 -15.09 6.29 -3.80
CA LYS A 358 -13.71 5.92 -4.17
C LYS A 358 -13.29 4.59 -3.52
N LEU A 359 -13.75 4.28 -2.31
CA LEU A 359 -13.52 2.99 -1.66
C LEU A 359 -14.27 1.84 -2.34
N GLU A 360 -15.52 2.05 -2.79
CA GLU A 360 -16.25 1.03 -3.57
C GLU A 360 -15.53 0.73 -4.90
N LEU A 361 -14.90 1.73 -5.49
CA LEU A 361 -14.11 1.61 -6.73
C LEU A 361 -12.68 1.13 -6.50
N LEU A 362 -12.24 0.95 -5.26
CA LEU A 362 -10.85 0.64 -4.92
C LEU A 362 -10.32 -0.60 -5.67
N PRO A 363 -11.01 -1.76 -5.72
CA PRO A 363 -10.51 -2.91 -6.48
C PRO A 363 -10.20 -2.57 -7.93
N PHE A 364 -11.09 -1.82 -8.59
CA PHE A 364 -10.93 -1.40 -9.97
C PHE A 364 -9.74 -0.44 -10.14
N LEU A 365 -9.58 0.54 -9.25
CA LEU A 365 -8.44 1.47 -9.27
C LEU A 365 -7.10 0.74 -9.09
N LEU A 366 -7.03 -0.28 -8.23
CA LEU A 366 -5.84 -1.11 -8.08
C LEU A 366 -5.52 -1.90 -9.36
N GLY A 367 -6.56 -2.38 -10.05
CA GLY A 367 -6.43 -2.99 -11.38
C GLY A 367 -5.85 -2.02 -12.41
N MET A 368 -6.29 -0.76 -12.42
CA MET A 368 -5.75 0.27 -13.34
C MET A 368 -4.26 0.53 -13.12
N ILE A 369 -3.78 0.48 -11.88
CA ILE A 369 -2.35 0.65 -11.56
C ILE A 369 -1.54 -0.50 -12.15
N LEU A 370 -2.06 -1.74 -12.10
CA LEU A 370 -1.34 -2.93 -12.58
C LEU A 370 -1.31 -3.09 -14.10
N GLU A 371 -2.18 -2.39 -14.83
CA GLU A 371 -2.27 -2.48 -16.29
C GLU A 371 -0.90 -2.30 -16.98
N LYS A 372 -0.58 -3.23 -17.89
CA LYS A 372 0.72 -3.32 -18.58
C LYS A 372 0.68 -2.65 -19.95
N ARG A 373 0.35 -1.36 -19.96
CA ARG A 373 0.38 -0.53 -21.17
C ARG A 373 1.80 -0.03 -21.46
N LYS A 374 2.15 0.06 -22.75
CA LYS A 374 3.48 0.54 -23.20
C LYS A 374 3.47 2.03 -23.50
N GLU A 375 2.28 2.63 -23.58
CA GLU A 375 2.11 4.01 -23.99
C GLU A 375 2.45 4.97 -22.85
N ALA A 376 3.36 5.92 -23.12
CA ALA A 376 3.85 6.87 -22.11
C ALA A 376 2.73 7.72 -21.47
N TRP A 377 1.66 8.04 -22.20
CA TRP A 377 0.52 8.81 -21.68
C TRP A 377 -0.22 8.06 -20.56
N TYR A 378 -0.19 6.72 -20.56
CA TYR A 378 -0.85 5.92 -19.54
C TYR A 378 -0.07 5.93 -18.22
N GLU A 379 1.24 6.19 -18.26
CA GLU A 379 2.08 6.32 -17.06
C GLU A 379 1.62 7.50 -16.19
N GLU A 380 1.23 8.62 -16.81
CA GLU A 380 0.65 9.77 -16.11
C GLU A 380 -0.68 9.42 -15.42
N ILE A 381 -1.49 8.58 -16.07
CA ILE A 381 -2.77 8.10 -15.52
C ILE A 381 -2.51 7.22 -14.30
N VAL A 382 -1.55 6.29 -14.39
CA VAL A 382 -1.15 5.43 -13.27
C VAL A 382 -0.71 6.27 -12.08
N VAL A 383 0.13 7.29 -12.30
CA VAL A 383 0.56 8.22 -11.24
C VAL A 383 -0.64 8.91 -10.58
N LYS A 384 -1.60 9.40 -11.37
CA LYS A 384 -2.81 10.05 -10.86
C LYS A 384 -3.67 9.09 -10.03
N VAL A 385 -3.84 7.85 -10.49
CA VAL A 385 -4.57 6.80 -9.76
C VAL A 385 -3.86 6.45 -8.45
N ILE A 386 -2.52 6.30 -8.46
CA ILE A 386 -1.74 6.06 -7.23
C ILE A 386 -2.01 7.17 -6.21
N ARG A 387 -1.99 8.44 -6.62
CA ARG A 387 -2.28 9.57 -5.72
C ARG A 387 -3.68 9.48 -5.11
N ILE A 388 -4.70 9.23 -5.93
CA ILE A 388 -6.09 9.06 -5.45
C ILE A 388 -6.18 7.93 -4.41
N VAL A 389 -5.54 6.79 -4.66
CA VAL A 389 -5.59 5.64 -3.74
C VAL A 389 -4.75 5.88 -2.48
N VAL A 390 -3.63 6.59 -2.57
CA VAL A 390 -2.84 7.02 -1.40
C VAL A 390 -3.64 7.95 -0.49
N ASP A 391 -4.42 8.87 -1.06
CA ASP A 391 -5.28 9.77 -0.28
C ASP A 391 -6.36 8.98 0.50
N LEU A 392 -6.86 7.85 -0.04
CA LEU A 392 -7.81 6.99 0.66
C LEU A 392 -7.24 6.34 1.93
N VAL A 393 -5.92 6.22 2.03
CA VAL A 393 -5.25 5.67 3.23
C VAL A 393 -5.41 6.62 4.43
N GLU A 394 -5.65 7.91 4.20
CA GLU A 394 -6.00 8.86 5.25
C GLU A 394 -7.38 8.56 5.86
N TYR A 395 -8.32 8.18 5.01
CA TYR A 395 -9.70 7.89 5.41
C TYR A 395 -9.85 6.47 6.01
N LYS A 396 -9.30 5.45 5.35
CA LYS A 396 -9.36 4.05 5.80
C LYS A 396 -7.97 3.42 5.87
N LYS A 397 -7.45 3.29 7.09
CA LYS A 397 -6.08 2.78 7.36
C LYS A 397 -5.83 1.36 6.83
N GLU A 398 -6.86 0.51 6.78
CA GLU A 398 -6.75 -0.88 6.30
C GLU A 398 -6.26 -0.97 4.84
N VAL A 399 -6.56 0.04 4.01
CA VAL A 399 -6.11 0.12 2.60
C VAL A 399 -4.58 0.13 2.49
N SER A 400 -3.87 0.61 3.52
CA SER A 400 -2.40 0.67 3.51
C SER A 400 -1.73 -0.70 3.35
N VAL A 401 -2.31 -1.77 3.91
CA VAL A 401 -1.72 -3.13 3.85
C VAL A 401 -1.81 -3.67 2.43
N GLN A 402 -2.99 -3.50 1.81
CA GLN A 402 -3.26 -3.90 0.45
C GLN A 402 -2.43 -3.08 -0.55
N LEU A 403 -2.42 -1.75 -0.40
CA LEU A 403 -1.67 -0.85 -1.29
C LEU A 403 -0.16 -1.08 -1.18
N LEU A 404 0.40 -1.32 0.02
CA LEU A 404 1.82 -1.59 0.18
C LEU A 404 2.27 -2.78 -0.69
N SER A 405 1.52 -3.88 -0.68
CA SER A 405 1.85 -5.07 -1.47
C SER A 405 1.90 -4.78 -2.98
N LEU A 406 0.97 -3.93 -3.46
CA LEU A 406 0.92 -3.51 -4.85
C LEU A 406 2.07 -2.57 -5.21
N LEU A 407 2.37 -1.58 -4.37
CA LEU A 407 3.50 -0.67 -4.57
C LEU A 407 4.82 -1.44 -4.60
N MET A 408 4.98 -2.43 -3.71
CA MET A 408 6.15 -3.31 -3.69
C MET A 408 6.32 -4.09 -5.00
N TYR A 409 5.24 -4.66 -5.51
CA TYR A 409 5.24 -5.36 -6.79
C TYR A 409 5.62 -4.42 -7.95
N LYS A 410 5.08 -3.20 -7.97
CA LYS A 410 5.39 -2.20 -8.99
C LYS A 410 6.82 -1.70 -8.93
N ILE A 411 7.37 -1.42 -7.74
CA ILE A 411 8.78 -1.00 -7.61
C ILE A 411 9.74 -2.07 -8.14
N ALA A 412 9.40 -3.35 -7.95
CA ALA A 412 10.23 -4.47 -8.38
C ALA A 412 10.17 -4.72 -9.90
N ASN A 413 9.00 -4.60 -10.51
CA ASN A 413 8.75 -5.07 -11.88
C ASN A 413 8.55 -3.95 -12.92
N ASP A 414 8.25 -2.72 -12.49
CA ASP A 414 7.96 -1.63 -13.42
C ASP A 414 9.25 -1.01 -13.99
N ARG A 415 9.23 -0.71 -15.29
CA ARG A 415 10.35 -0.13 -16.03
C ARG A 415 10.27 1.40 -16.07
N CYS A 416 9.09 1.98 -15.82
CA CYS A 416 8.91 3.42 -15.85
C CYS A 416 9.51 4.09 -14.59
N PRO A 417 10.45 5.03 -14.75
CA PRO A 417 11.06 5.73 -13.62
C PRO A 417 10.07 6.65 -12.89
N VAL A 418 9.10 7.23 -13.59
CA VAL A 418 8.11 8.16 -13.00
C VAL A 418 7.14 7.42 -12.07
N VAL A 419 6.59 6.31 -12.53
CA VAL A 419 5.71 5.44 -11.71
C VAL A 419 6.49 4.89 -10.51
N ARG A 420 7.72 4.40 -10.74
CA ARG A 420 8.57 3.89 -9.65
C ARG A 420 8.89 4.97 -8.60
N LEU A 421 9.16 6.21 -9.03
CA LEU A 421 9.41 7.32 -8.13
C LEU A 421 8.18 7.64 -7.27
N GLU A 422 6.99 7.64 -7.85
CA GLU A 422 5.76 7.88 -7.08
C GLU A 422 5.42 6.72 -6.14
N CYS A 423 5.64 5.48 -6.56
CA CYS A 423 5.53 4.35 -5.64
C CYS A 423 6.46 4.49 -4.43
N LEU A 424 7.71 4.94 -4.66
CA LEU A 424 8.69 5.17 -3.57
C LEU A 424 8.25 6.31 -2.64
N ARG A 425 7.67 7.40 -3.18
CA ARG A 425 7.11 8.50 -2.38
C ARG A 425 5.88 8.10 -1.58
N ALA A 426 5.10 7.13 -2.06
CA ALA A 426 3.95 6.60 -1.35
C ALA A 426 4.31 5.67 -0.18
N LEU A 427 5.51 5.03 -0.18
CA LEU A 427 5.89 4.05 0.86
C LEU A 427 5.82 4.61 2.29
N PRO A 428 6.40 5.79 2.61
CA PRO A 428 6.32 6.35 3.97
C PRO A 428 4.89 6.55 4.46
N LEU A 429 3.97 6.92 3.56
CA LEU A 429 2.56 7.14 3.89
C LEU A 429 1.84 5.83 4.22
N MET A 430 2.33 4.69 3.72
CA MET A 430 1.81 3.36 4.10
C MET A 430 2.17 2.97 5.53
N ALA A 431 3.12 3.67 6.16
CA ALA A 431 3.45 3.50 7.55
C ALA A 431 2.37 4.06 8.50
N LYS A 432 1.14 4.37 8.07
CA LYS A 432 0.04 4.58 9.04
C LYS A 432 -0.27 3.31 9.84
N THR A 433 0.03 2.14 9.27
CA THR A 433 -0.05 0.85 9.95
C THR A 433 1.33 0.41 10.43
N LYS A 434 1.44 0.05 11.72
CA LYS A 434 2.71 -0.34 12.37
C LYS A 434 3.39 -1.54 11.70
N GLU A 435 2.59 -2.46 11.17
CA GLU A 435 3.04 -3.69 10.52
C GLU A 435 3.78 -3.47 9.19
N ASN A 436 3.55 -2.32 8.55
CA ASN A 436 4.16 -1.99 7.27
C ASN A 436 5.61 -1.50 7.42
N VAL A 437 6.00 -1.02 8.61
CA VAL A 437 7.30 -0.38 8.85
C VAL A 437 8.50 -1.29 8.55
N PRO A 438 8.55 -2.55 9.04
CA PRO A 438 9.71 -3.41 8.79
C PRO A 438 9.94 -3.63 7.29
N VAL A 439 8.86 -3.82 6.54
CA VAL A 439 8.92 -3.99 5.07
C VAL A 439 9.45 -2.72 4.42
N ILE A 440 8.88 -1.55 4.74
CA ILE A 440 9.32 -0.25 4.19
C ILE A 440 10.80 0.01 4.49
N VAL A 441 11.20 -0.13 5.75
CA VAL A 441 12.60 0.10 6.18
C VAL A 441 13.55 -0.86 5.47
N SER A 442 13.17 -2.14 5.31
CA SER A 442 14.00 -3.11 4.58
C SER A 442 14.25 -2.70 3.13
N VAL A 443 13.25 -2.11 2.48
CA VAL A 443 13.33 -1.66 1.08
C VAL A 443 14.20 -0.42 0.97
N LEU A 444 14.01 0.56 1.85
CA LEU A 444 14.85 1.75 1.91
C LEU A 444 16.31 1.39 2.20
N ASN A 445 16.56 0.44 3.12
CA ASN A 445 17.90 -0.06 3.41
C ASN A 445 18.52 -0.78 2.21
N LYS A 446 17.75 -1.58 1.46
CA LYS A 446 18.23 -2.20 0.20
C LYS A 446 18.57 -1.15 -0.86
N LEU A 447 17.77 -0.09 -0.99
CA LEU A 447 18.05 1.01 -1.91
C LEU A 447 19.31 1.79 -1.50
N LYS A 448 19.49 2.02 -0.19
CA LYS A 448 20.72 2.59 0.40
C LYS A 448 21.94 1.73 0.07
N ALA A 449 21.87 0.42 0.32
CA ALA A 449 22.97 -0.52 0.09
C ALA A 449 23.34 -0.66 -1.39
N ASN A 450 22.34 -0.75 -2.28
CA ASN A 450 22.54 -0.93 -3.71
C ASN A 450 22.84 0.38 -4.46
N LYS A 451 22.98 1.52 -3.77
CA LYS A 451 23.17 2.86 -4.37
C LYS A 451 22.12 3.20 -5.44
N GLY A 452 20.92 2.64 -5.30
CA GLY A 452 19.85 2.68 -6.31
C GLY A 452 19.07 3.99 -6.35
N ALA A 453 19.32 4.90 -5.41
CA ALA A 453 18.72 6.23 -5.34
C ALA A 453 19.72 7.25 -4.78
N PRO A 454 19.59 8.55 -5.10
CA PRO A 454 20.39 9.62 -4.49
C PRO A 454 20.15 9.69 -2.97
N THR A 455 21.21 9.98 -2.22
CA THR A 455 21.11 10.08 -0.76
C THR A 455 20.21 11.22 -0.29
N SER A 456 20.16 12.33 -1.04
CA SER A 456 19.23 13.43 -0.80
C SER A 456 17.77 12.95 -0.81
N PHE A 457 17.41 12.13 -1.80
CA PHE A 457 16.07 11.55 -1.92
C PHE A 457 15.77 10.54 -0.80
N LEU A 458 16.74 9.70 -0.41
CA LEU A 458 16.56 8.79 0.73
C LEU A 458 16.30 9.55 2.04
N ILE A 459 17.02 10.65 2.30
CA ILE A 459 16.79 11.49 3.47
C ILE A 459 15.34 12.03 3.47
N MET A 460 14.83 12.46 2.32
CA MET A 460 13.44 12.92 2.19
C MET A 460 12.43 11.79 2.49
N LEU A 461 12.66 10.58 2.01
CA LEU A 461 11.80 9.42 2.30
C LEU A 461 11.84 9.03 3.79
N TYR A 462 13.02 8.99 4.42
CA TYR A 462 13.15 8.73 5.85
C TYR A 462 12.55 9.86 6.70
N THR A 463 12.59 11.10 6.21
CA THR A 463 11.91 12.24 6.84
C THR A 463 10.41 11.99 6.85
N SER A 464 9.78 11.78 5.69
CA SER A 464 8.35 11.47 5.60
C SER A 464 7.95 10.22 6.42
N LEU A 465 8.83 9.23 6.53
CA LEU A 465 8.61 8.04 7.34
C LEU A 465 8.63 8.37 8.85
N ALA A 466 9.54 9.24 9.28
CA ALA A 466 9.61 9.73 10.65
C ALA A 466 8.43 10.64 11.01
N GLU A 467 7.89 11.38 10.04
CA GLU A 467 6.66 12.18 10.19
C GLU A 467 5.45 11.28 10.40
N THR A 468 5.32 10.23 9.58
CA THR A 468 4.20 9.27 9.67
C THR A 468 4.30 8.39 10.92
N GLN A 469 5.52 7.97 11.28
CA GLN A 469 5.79 7.20 12.49
C GLN A 469 7.02 7.68 13.25
N VAL A 470 6.78 8.24 14.44
CA VAL A 470 7.80 8.75 15.36
C VAL A 470 8.90 7.73 15.70
N ARG A 471 8.56 6.43 15.70
CA ARG A 471 9.49 5.33 16.00
C ARG A 471 10.62 5.18 14.99
N CYS A 472 10.43 5.69 13.76
CA CYS A 472 11.40 5.58 12.68
C CYS A 472 12.48 6.67 12.71
N PHE A 473 12.41 7.59 13.67
CA PHE A 473 13.40 8.65 13.84
C PHE A 473 14.87 8.16 13.94
N PRO A 474 15.19 7.04 14.63
CA PRO A 474 16.57 6.56 14.70
C PRO A 474 17.18 6.29 13.32
N TYR A 475 16.40 5.78 12.36
CA TYR A 475 16.87 5.53 11.00
C TYR A 475 17.22 6.83 10.25
N LEU A 476 16.44 7.88 10.47
CA LEU A 476 16.73 9.20 9.93
C LEU A 476 17.96 9.83 10.61
N GLN A 477 18.11 9.67 11.92
CA GLN A 477 19.26 10.18 12.66
C GLN A 477 20.57 9.58 12.16
N GLU A 478 20.59 8.27 11.89
CA GLU A 478 21.75 7.59 11.29
C GLU A 478 22.16 8.27 9.97
N MET A 479 21.19 8.54 9.08
CA MET A 479 21.42 9.18 7.78
C MET A 479 21.89 10.64 7.88
N LEU A 480 21.48 11.37 8.92
CA LEU A 480 21.87 12.76 9.13
C LEU A 480 23.28 12.89 9.73
N VAL A 481 23.68 11.93 10.58
CA VAL A 481 24.96 11.93 11.30
C VAL A 481 26.08 11.37 10.43
N ASP A 482 25.81 10.36 9.61
CA ASP A 482 26.84 9.77 8.76
C ASP A 482 27.32 10.77 7.68
N SER A 483 28.60 11.10 7.76
CA SER A 483 29.27 12.03 6.84
C SER A 483 29.74 11.34 5.54
N GLY A 484 29.66 10.01 5.47
CA GLY A 484 30.13 9.17 4.38
C GLY A 484 29.03 8.55 3.50
N VAL A 485 27.77 8.96 3.65
CA VAL A 485 26.62 8.31 2.97
C VAL A 485 26.34 8.88 1.56
N GLY A 486 27.22 9.70 1.00
CA GLY A 486 27.10 10.18 -0.38
C GLY A 486 27.88 9.33 -1.39
N LYS A 487 27.39 9.19 -2.63
CA LYS A 487 28.25 8.89 -3.78
C LYS A 487 29.30 10.01 -3.92
N GLN A 488 30.46 9.72 -4.52
CA GLN A 488 31.38 10.78 -4.96
C GLN A 488 30.70 11.74 -5.97
N ASP A 489 29.66 11.27 -6.65
CA ASP A 489 28.85 12.03 -7.61
C ASP A 489 27.65 12.79 -7.00
N ASP A 490 27.34 12.60 -5.71
CA ASP A 490 26.18 13.28 -5.12
C ASP A 490 26.49 14.76 -4.91
N LEU A 491 25.63 15.62 -5.45
CA LEU A 491 25.76 17.06 -5.33
C LEU A 491 25.65 17.48 -3.86
N LYS A 492 26.76 17.97 -3.30
CA LYS A 492 26.87 18.37 -1.88
C LYS A 492 25.75 19.34 -1.45
N TRP A 493 25.34 20.26 -2.33
CA TRP A 493 24.28 21.22 -2.05
C TRP A 493 22.89 20.56 -1.93
N GLU A 494 22.57 19.55 -2.74
CA GLU A 494 21.29 18.82 -2.63
C GLU A 494 21.20 18.05 -1.31
N LEU A 495 22.31 17.44 -0.90
CA LEU A 495 22.42 16.75 0.37
C LEU A 495 22.22 17.72 1.54
N ASP A 496 22.87 18.89 1.48
CA ASP A 496 22.75 19.92 2.51
C ASP A 496 21.32 20.49 2.59
N ILE A 497 20.63 20.67 1.46
CA ILE A 497 19.22 21.09 1.42
C ILE A 497 18.31 20.00 2.01
N ALA A 498 18.47 18.75 1.60
CA ALA A 498 17.66 17.64 2.12
C ALA A 498 17.83 17.50 3.64
N LYS A 499 19.07 17.62 4.15
CA LYS A 499 19.36 17.64 5.59
C LYS A 499 18.69 18.82 6.29
N ALA A 500 18.75 20.02 5.71
CA ALA A 500 18.12 21.21 6.30
C ALA A 500 16.60 21.08 6.37
N ILE A 501 15.95 20.61 5.30
CA ILE A 501 14.50 20.36 5.26
C ILE A 501 14.13 19.30 6.30
N ALA A 502 14.86 18.18 6.36
CA ALA A 502 14.62 17.12 7.33
C ALA A 502 14.69 17.64 8.78
N VAL A 503 15.74 18.41 9.11
CA VAL A 503 15.90 18.99 10.44
C VAL A 503 14.76 19.97 10.76
N ASN A 504 14.35 20.83 9.81
CA ASN A 504 13.26 21.76 10.02
C ASN A 504 11.93 21.03 10.31
N ARG A 505 11.58 20.04 9.48
CA ARG A 505 10.36 19.22 9.66
C ARG A 505 10.32 18.48 11.00
N ILE A 506 11.44 17.90 11.41
CA ILE A 506 11.58 17.25 12.72
C ILE A 506 11.36 18.26 13.86
N CYS A 507 11.92 19.47 13.74
CA CYS A 507 11.80 20.52 14.74
C CYS A 507 10.35 20.98 14.89
N GLU A 508 9.61 21.15 13.78
CA GLU A 508 8.17 21.48 13.79
C GLU A 508 7.36 20.42 14.55
N ILE A 509 7.59 19.15 14.27
CA ILE A 509 6.84 18.03 14.88
C ILE A 509 7.17 17.87 16.36
N ARG A 510 8.45 17.99 16.74
CA ARG A 510 8.90 17.73 18.11
C ARG A 510 8.67 18.88 19.07
N CYS A 511 8.66 20.14 18.61
CA CYS A 511 8.24 21.27 19.44
C CYS A 511 6.79 21.09 19.94
N PHE A 512 5.91 20.51 19.11
CA PHE A 512 4.54 20.23 19.49
C PHE A 512 4.42 19.09 20.54
N THR A 513 5.26 18.05 20.45
CA THR A 513 5.26 16.95 21.44
C THR A 513 5.95 17.30 22.76
N ALA A 514 7.04 18.08 22.72
CA ALA A 514 7.77 18.49 23.91
C ALA A 514 6.98 19.48 24.79
N ALA A 515 6.06 20.26 24.19
CA ALA A 515 5.12 21.09 24.93
C ALA A 515 4.02 20.27 25.65
N ARG A 516 3.81 19.00 25.27
CA ARG A 516 2.72 18.14 25.77
C ARG A 516 3.16 17.11 26.80
N THR A 517 4.42 16.69 26.79
CA THR A 517 5.00 15.74 27.76
C THR A 517 6.18 16.40 28.44
N GLY A 518 5.94 17.01 29.60
CA GLY A 518 6.85 17.91 30.31
C GLY A 518 8.12 17.30 30.91
N ASP A 519 8.62 16.13 30.50
CA ASP A 519 9.92 15.67 30.99
C ASP A 519 10.67 14.68 30.09
N ALA A 520 12.00 14.64 30.25
CA ALA A 520 13.00 13.79 29.58
C ALA A 520 13.48 14.15 28.15
N GLY A 521 12.72 14.90 27.33
CA GLY A 521 13.13 15.26 25.95
C GLY A 521 14.25 16.32 25.85
N VAL A 522 14.38 17.17 26.87
CA VAL A 522 15.26 18.36 26.86
C VAL A 522 16.75 17.99 26.95
N SER A 523 17.09 16.90 27.65
CA SER A 523 18.48 16.46 27.85
C SER A 523 19.08 15.86 26.57
N ARG A 524 18.27 15.11 25.80
CA ARG A 524 18.66 14.56 24.50
C ARG A 524 18.77 15.65 23.43
N TRP A 525 17.87 16.64 23.49
CA TRP A 525 17.91 17.84 22.63
C TRP A 525 19.18 18.68 22.85
N ARG A 526 19.67 18.83 24.09
CA ARG A 526 20.96 19.49 24.36
C ARG A 526 22.16 18.72 23.80
N HIS A 527 22.06 17.40 23.70
CA HIS A 527 23.13 16.56 23.17
C HIS A 527 23.21 16.62 21.63
N ASP A 528 22.08 16.56 20.92
CA ASP A 528 22.02 16.72 19.46
C ASP A 528 22.38 18.16 19.03
N ARG A 529 21.98 19.16 19.82
CA ARG A 529 22.37 20.57 19.63
C ARG A 529 23.89 20.80 19.70
N ARG A 530 24.63 19.97 20.45
CA ARG A 530 26.11 20.05 20.49
C ARG A 530 26.76 19.40 19.28
N ARG A 531 26.17 18.34 18.70
CA ARG A 531 26.67 17.69 17.45
C ARG A 531 26.37 18.50 16.18
N CYS A 532 25.22 19.19 16.09
CA CYS A 532 24.95 20.05 14.94
C CYS A 532 25.88 21.29 14.86
N ARG A 533 26.52 21.69 15.97
CA ARG A 533 27.53 22.77 15.97
C ARG A 533 28.86 22.37 15.30
N SER A 534 29.15 21.07 15.21
CA SER A 534 30.41 20.54 14.67
C SER A 534 30.34 20.14 13.19
N LEU A 535 29.20 20.31 12.51
CA LEU A 535 29.10 20.05 11.06
C LEU A 535 29.80 21.17 10.25
N PRO A 536 30.69 20.85 9.29
CA PRO A 536 31.36 21.83 8.46
C PRO A 536 30.45 22.28 7.32
N GLY A 537 29.91 23.50 7.42
CA GLY A 537 29.12 24.16 6.38
C GLY A 537 28.33 25.34 6.93
N GLY A 538 28.52 26.54 6.35
CA GLY A 538 27.89 27.78 6.81
C GLY A 538 26.35 27.75 6.77
N TYR A 539 25.75 26.99 5.84
CA TYR A 539 24.30 26.89 5.65
C TYR A 539 23.56 26.16 6.79
N SER A 540 24.17 25.13 7.39
CA SER A 540 23.62 24.39 8.54
C SER A 540 23.56 25.25 9.83
N ARG A 541 24.46 26.23 9.95
CA ARG A 541 24.51 27.13 11.12
C ARG A 541 23.48 28.24 11.07
N ILE A 542 23.04 28.65 9.88
CA ILE A 542 22.08 29.74 9.67
C ILE A 542 20.66 29.25 9.95
N THR A 543 20.25 28.14 9.31
CA THR A 543 18.91 27.54 9.52
C THR A 543 18.70 27.07 10.96
N CYS A 544 19.71 26.45 11.59
CA CYS A 544 19.60 26.03 12.99
C CYS A 544 19.61 27.21 14.00
N LYS A 545 20.14 28.39 13.63
CA LYS A 545 20.04 29.63 14.43
C LYS A 545 18.70 30.35 14.21
N GLU A 546 18.13 30.30 13.01
CA GLU A 546 16.86 30.94 12.67
C GLU A 546 15.65 30.20 13.24
N SER A 547 15.62 28.86 13.18
CA SER A 547 14.59 28.05 13.85
C SER A 547 14.55 28.26 15.38
N LEU A 548 15.63 28.78 15.97
CA LEU A 548 15.77 29.05 17.41
C LEU A 548 15.57 30.52 17.79
N ARG A 549 15.75 31.47 16.86
CA ARG A 549 15.43 32.90 17.07
C ARG A 549 13.93 33.19 16.90
N GLY A 550 13.20 32.36 16.14
CA GLY A 550 11.75 32.48 15.94
C GLY A 550 10.88 32.17 17.17
N LEU A 551 11.46 31.74 18.29
CA LEU A 551 10.71 31.29 19.48
C LEU A 551 10.44 32.38 20.53
N LEU A 552 10.95 33.61 20.40
CA LEU A 552 10.85 34.61 21.49
C LEU A 552 10.47 36.06 21.11
N ARG A 553 10.09 36.38 19.86
CA ARG A 553 9.43 37.67 19.55
C ARG A 553 8.38 37.51 18.44
N LEU A 554 7.16 37.95 18.75
CA LEU A 554 5.95 38.17 17.92
C LEU A 554 6.23 38.74 16.50
N PRO A 555 5.25 38.89 15.59
CA PRO A 555 4.08 38.07 15.22
C PRO A 555 4.07 37.82 13.69
N TYR A 556 4.30 36.59 13.22
CA TYR A 556 4.06 36.20 11.82
C TYR A 556 3.41 34.81 11.79
N LEU A 557 2.28 34.70 12.49
CA LEU A 557 1.24 33.73 12.16
C LEU A 557 0.38 34.34 11.04
N TYR A 558 -0.11 33.48 10.15
CA TYR A 558 -0.88 33.74 8.92
C TYR A 558 -0.04 33.94 7.64
N LEU A 559 0.48 32.85 7.08
CA LEU A 559 0.44 32.56 5.63
C LEU A 559 0.94 31.15 5.24
N VAL A 560 0.69 30.14 6.08
CA VAL A 560 0.71 28.74 5.63
C VAL A 560 -0.63 28.12 6.02
N SER A 561 -1.68 28.66 5.40
CA SER A 561 -2.99 28.03 5.34
C SER A 561 -2.95 26.98 4.23
N GLU A 562 -3.41 25.79 4.59
CA GLU A 562 -3.77 24.63 3.77
C GLU A 562 -4.12 24.94 2.30
N ALA A 563 -3.19 24.67 1.37
CA ALA A 563 -3.43 24.30 -0.04
C ALA A 563 -2.08 23.91 -0.71
N PRO A 564 -2.08 23.00 -1.71
CA PRO A 564 -1.00 22.04 -1.89
C PRO A 564 0.15 22.53 -2.78
N ILE A 565 1.38 22.25 -2.32
CA ILE A 565 2.65 22.36 -3.07
C ILE A 565 2.63 21.51 -4.37
N THR A 566 1.62 20.66 -4.55
CA THR A 566 1.43 19.76 -5.70
C THR A 566 1.08 20.47 -7.03
N ILE A 567 0.60 21.72 -7.02
CA ILE A 567 0.16 22.40 -8.27
C ILE A 567 1.30 23.13 -9.01
N LEU A 568 2.41 23.50 -8.36
CA LEU A 568 3.45 24.32 -8.98
C LEU A 568 4.57 23.54 -9.70
N ILE A 569 4.66 22.22 -9.49
CA ILE A 569 5.72 21.39 -10.10
C ILE A 569 5.37 20.98 -11.55
N LEU A 570 4.13 21.16 -11.98
CA LEU A 570 3.71 20.81 -13.35
C LEU A 570 4.09 21.86 -14.41
N TYR A 571 4.60 23.04 -14.02
CA TYR A 571 4.81 24.17 -14.95
C TYR A 571 6.16 24.90 -14.84
N CYS A 572 7.09 24.50 -13.95
CA CYS A 572 8.38 25.19 -13.79
C CYS A 572 9.56 24.25 -14.03
N SER A 573 10.59 24.73 -14.72
CA SER A 573 11.88 24.02 -14.86
C SER A 573 12.58 23.90 -13.51
N GLU A 574 13.41 22.86 -13.31
CA GLU A 574 14.18 22.63 -12.07
C GLU A 574 14.99 23.88 -11.64
N GLN A 575 15.49 24.63 -12.63
CA GLN A 575 16.24 25.88 -12.42
C GLN A 575 15.36 27.01 -11.88
N GLU A 576 14.13 27.15 -12.37
CA GLU A 576 13.20 28.19 -11.91
C GLU A 576 12.67 27.87 -10.50
N PHE A 577 12.41 26.60 -10.21
CA PHE A 577 12.08 26.14 -8.86
C PHE A 577 13.20 26.46 -7.88
N SER A 578 14.45 26.17 -8.25
CA SER A 578 15.63 26.47 -7.44
C SER A 578 15.76 27.97 -7.12
N LEU A 579 15.58 28.84 -8.11
CA LEU A 579 15.63 30.30 -7.93
C LEU A 579 14.51 30.81 -6.99
N ARG A 580 13.31 30.24 -7.10
CA ARG A 580 12.18 30.55 -6.20
C ARG A 580 12.44 30.11 -4.76
N CYS A 581 13.18 29.02 -4.56
CA CYS A 581 13.62 28.59 -3.24
C CYS A 581 14.74 29.46 -2.66
N MET A 582 15.61 30.04 -3.50
CA MET A 582 16.70 30.93 -3.06
C MET A 582 16.20 32.33 -2.65
N MET A 583 15.14 32.84 -3.29
CA MET A 583 14.62 34.19 -3.08
C MET A 583 14.36 34.56 -1.60
N PRO A 584 13.64 33.76 -0.79
CA PRO A 584 13.35 34.13 0.59
C PRO A 584 14.61 34.16 1.47
N ALA A 585 15.58 33.28 1.17
CA ALA A 585 16.86 33.25 1.87
C ALA A 585 17.69 34.50 1.55
N LEU A 586 17.67 34.99 0.30
CA LEU A 586 18.36 36.21 -0.10
C LEU A 586 17.70 37.47 0.48
N GLN A 587 16.37 37.49 0.61
CA GLN A 587 15.62 38.60 1.20
C GLN A 587 15.80 38.74 2.71
N ALA A 588 16.15 37.65 3.40
CA ALA A 588 16.37 37.63 4.84
C ALA A 588 17.76 38.11 5.27
N VAL A 589 18.70 38.24 4.32
CA VAL A 589 20.09 38.62 4.58
C VAL A 589 20.24 40.14 4.54
N ASP A 590 21.02 40.70 5.48
CA ASP A 590 21.42 42.11 5.44
C ASP A 590 22.32 42.38 4.21
N PRO A 591 21.84 43.15 3.22
CA PRO A 591 22.58 43.39 1.98
C PRO A 591 23.86 44.20 2.18
N ASP A 592 23.97 45.00 3.24
CA ASP A 592 25.12 45.89 3.46
C ASP A 592 26.21 45.24 4.34
N SER A 593 25.97 44.02 4.82
CA SER A 593 26.92 43.26 5.63
C SER A 593 28.19 42.89 4.85
N ALA A 594 29.35 42.87 5.52
CA ALA A 594 30.62 42.47 4.90
C ALA A 594 30.60 41.00 4.41
N ALA A 595 29.91 40.11 5.13
CA ALA A 595 29.79 38.70 4.76
C ALA A 595 28.94 38.49 3.50
N THR A 596 27.89 39.30 3.32
CA THR A 596 27.04 39.25 2.12
C THR A 596 27.82 39.70 0.88
N ARG A 597 28.60 40.79 1.02
CA ARG A 597 29.46 41.32 -0.05
C ARG A 597 30.56 40.33 -0.43
N GLU A 598 31.26 39.75 0.55
CA GLU A 598 32.30 38.74 0.29
C GLU A 598 31.74 37.49 -0.42
N TRP A 599 30.58 37.00 0.03
CA TRP A 599 29.90 35.87 -0.61
C TRP A 599 29.47 36.20 -2.05
N PHE A 600 28.96 37.42 -2.29
CA PHE A 600 28.56 37.87 -3.62
C PHE A 600 29.76 37.97 -4.58
N LEU A 601 30.90 38.50 -4.12
CA LEU A 601 32.15 38.52 -4.90
C LEU A 601 32.64 37.10 -5.24
N GLN A 602 32.54 36.14 -4.30
CA GLN A 602 32.88 34.74 -4.57
C GLN A 602 31.94 34.10 -5.60
N LEU A 603 30.64 34.42 -5.56
CA LEU A 603 29.67 33.99 -6.56
C LEU A 603 30.00 34.55 -7.95
N MET A 604 30.36 35.83 -8.04
CA MET A 604 30.81 36.45 -9.30
C MET A 604 32.06 35.77 -9.85
N GLY A 605 33.08 35.56 -9.01
CA GLY A 605 34.31 34.86 -9.43
C GLY A 605 34.05 33.44 -9.96
N ARG A 606 33.16 32.67 -9.29
CA ARG A 606 32.75 31.34 -9.77
C ARG A 606 31.94 31.40 -11.06
N THR A 607 31.10 32.42 -11.21
CA THR A 607 30.34 32.65 -12.43
C THR A 607 31.29 32.95 -13.59
N GLN A 608 32.27 33.85 -13.40
CA GLN A 608 33.28 34.19 -14.39
C GLN A 608 34.10 32.97 -14.84
N VAL A 609 34.57 32.15 -13.88
CA VAL A 609 35.27 30.88 -14.17
C VAL A 609 34.37 29.93 -14.95
N ALA A 610 33.10 29.77 -14.56
CA ALA A 610 32.16 28.93 -15.30
C ALA A 610 31.97 29.45 -16.75
N PHE A 611 31.83 30.77 -16.96
CA PHE A 611 31.68 31.33 -18.30
C PHE A 611 32.91 31.11 -19.20
N ASN A 612 34.12 31.10 -18.63
CA ASN A 612 35.37 30.92 -19.36
C ASN A 612 35.78 29.45 -19.55
N GLU A 613 35.54 28.57 -18.57
CA GLU A 613 36.15 27.23 -18.52
C GLU A 613 35.19 26.06 -18.75
N THR A 614 33.87 26.24 -18.55
CA THR A 614 32.90 25.14 -18.79
C THR A 614 32.34 25.18 -20.21
N GLU A 615 32.10 24.03 -20.84
CA GLU A 615 31.42 23.96 -22.16
C GLU A 615 29.88 23.90 -22.02
N ASP A 616 29.37 23.57 -20.83
CA ASP A 616 27.94 23.41 -20.58
C ASP A 616 27.20 24.76 -20.49
N LYS A 617 26.45 25.05 -21.56
CA LYS A 617 25.65 26.27 -21.71
C LYS A 617 24.56 26.38 -20.64
N SER A 618 24.03 25.27 -20.12
CA SER A 618 22.94 25.26 -19.15
C SER A 618 23.40 25.72 -17.76
N ALA A 619 24.59 25.29 -17.33
CA ALA A 619 25.21 25.70 -16.07
C ALA A 619 25.58 27.19 -16.07
N LYS A 620 26.15 27.71 -17.17
CA LYS A 620 26.44 29.15 -17.35
C LYS A 620 25.19 30.00 -17.22
N LEU A 621 24.13 29.60 -17.93
CA LEU A 621 22.86 30.30 -17.95
C LEU A 621 22.18 30.28 -16.58
N TYR A 622 22.31 29.21 -15.80
CA TYR A 622 21.76 29.12 -14.45
C TYR A 622 22.54 29.99 -13.44
N LEU A 623 23.88 29.94 -13.43
CA LEU A 623 24.71 30.81 -12.58
C LEU A 623 24.47 32.29 -12.87
N GLY A 624 24.30 32.66 -14.14
CA GLY A 624 23.90 34.01 -14.52
C GLY A 624 22.52 34.41 -13.97
N ASP A 625 21.56 33.49 -13.92
CA ASP A 625 20.24 33.76 -13.34
C ASP A 625 20.28 33.90 -11.81
N VAL A 626 21.11 33.12 -11.13
CA VAL A 626 21.36 33.25 -9.69
C VAL A 626 22.00 34.60 -9.37
N LEU A 627 22.97 35.04 -10.19
CA LEU A 627 23.63 36.34 -10.02
C LEU A 627 22.64 37.50 -10.21
N MET A 628 21.84 37.47 -11.28
CA MET A 628 20.80 38.48 -11.54
C MET A 628 19.78 38.54 -10.41
N LEU A 629 19.35 37.38 -9.90
CA LEU A 629 18.44 37.30 -8.76
C LEU A 629 19.01 37.96 -7.51
N CYS A 630 20.29 37.72 -7.19
CA CYS A 630 20.96 38.31 -6.03
C CYS A 630 21.02 39.84 -6.12
N VAL A 631 21.35 40.40 -7.29
CA VAL A 631 21.39 41.86 -7.51
C VAL A 631 20.01 42.49 -7.33
N ILE A 632 18.97 41.87 -7.89
CA ILE A 632 17.58 42.35 -7.78
C ILE A 632 17.07 42.30 -6.34
N VAL A 633 17.47 41.29 -5.57
CA VAL A 633 17.08 41.17 -4.16
C VAL A 633 17.85 42.13 -3.27
N PHE A 634 19.18 42.19 -3.38
CA PHE A 634 20.02 43.05 -2.52
C PHE A 634 19.80 44.54 -2.78
N SER A 635 19.44 44.92 -4.01
CA SER A 635 19.07 46.31 -4.33
C SER A 635 17.79 46.77 -3.64
N GLY A 636 16.87 45.83 -3.30
CA GLY A 636 15.55 46.14 -2.77
C GLY A 636 14.50 46.49 -3.84
N VAL A 637 14.88 46.50 -5.13
CA VAL A 637 13.95 46.81 -6.24
C VAL A 637 12.81 45.79 -6.34
N SER A 638 13.02 44.57 -5.87
CA SER A 638 11.94 43.55 -5.77
C SER A 638 10.78 43.94 -4.84
N ALA A 639 11.00 44.83 -3.85
CA ALA A 639 9.96 45.30 -2.93
C ALA A 639 9.25 46.57 -3.42
N ALA A 640 9.90 47.39 -4.26
CA ALA A 640 9.36 48.66 -4.75
C ALA A 640 8.40 48.51 -5.95
N ALA A 641 8.39 47.35 -6.61
CA ALA A 641 7.49 47.08 -7.74
C ALA A 641 6.02 46.78 -7.34
N GLY A 642 5.70 46.81 -6.04
CA GLY A 642 4.33 46.70 -5.53
C GLY A 642 3.65 48.06 -5.44
N ALA A 643 2.74 48.36 -6.37
CA ALA A 643 1.81 49.48 -6.23
C ALA A 643 0.92 49.29 -4.97
N PRO A 644 0.53 50.37 -4.26
CA PRO A 644 -0.27 50.25 -3.05
C PRO A 644 -1.68 49.74 -3.41
N GLY A 645 -1.96 48.48 -3.08
CA GLY A 645 -3.28 47.86 -3.26
C GLY A 645 -3.33 46.56 -4.07
N ALA A 646 -2.21 46.10 -4.66
CA ALA A 646 -2.13 44.77 -5.26
C ALA A 646 -1.49 43.77 -4.29
N GLU A 647 -2.06 42.57 -4.15
CA GLU A 647 -1.44 41.47 -3.38
C GLU A 647 0.01 41.27 -3.83
N PRO A 648 0.94 40.96 -2.90
CA PRO A 648 2.36 40.84 -3.21
C PRO A 648 2.60 39.59 -4.06
N CYS A 649 2.42 39.72 -5.38
CA CYS A 649 2.75 38.68 -6.33
C CYS A 649 4.27 38.48 -6.28
N ALA A 650 4.70 37.36 -5.70
CA ALA A 650 6.06 36.81 -5.74
C ALA A 650 6.59 36.53 -7.18
N ALA A 651 5.93 37.06 -8.21
CA ALA A 651 6.11 36.74 -9.62
C ALA A 651 7.08 37.69 -10.37
N GLY A 652 7.45 38.85 -9.82
CA GLY A 652 8.27 39.83 -10.54
C GLY A 652 9.75 39.43 -10.68
N ALA A 653 10.42 39.14 -9.56
CA ALA A 653 11.85 38.80 -9.54
C ALA A 653 12.11 37.28 -9.65
N ALA A 654 11.13 36.45 -9.26
CA ALA A 654 11.18 34.99 -9.32
C ALA A 654 10.47 34.40 -10.56
N GLY A 655 9.94 35.27 -11.44
CA GLY A 655 9.34 34.89 -12.72
C GLY A 655 10.40 34.49 -13.77
N GLY A 656 9.99 34.32 -15.02
CA GLY A 656 10.87 33.90 -16.10
C GLY A 656 12.09 34.82 -16.29
N ARG A 657 13.17 34.28 -16.88
CA ARG A 657 14.42 34.99 -17.22
C ARG A 657 14.24 36.39 -17.87
N PRO A 658 13.23 36.65 -18.73
CA PRO A 658 13.00 37.99 -19.28
C PRO A 658 12.73 39.05 -18.21
N ALA A 659 11.90 38.74 -17.21
CA ALA A 659 11.56 39.69 -16.14
C ALA A 659 12.78 40.07 -15.28
N ARG A 660 13.70 39.12 -15.05
CA ARG A 660 14.98 39.41 -14.37
C ARG A 660 15.88 40.32 -15.20
N ARG A 661 15.89 40.18 -16.53
CA ARG A 661 16.69 41.06 -17.41
C ARG A 661 16.17 42.49 -17.41
N ASP A 662 14.86 42.69 -17.35
CA ASP A 662 14.25 44.01 -17.34
C ASP A 662 14.47 44.72 -15.99
N LEU A 663 14.48 43.97 -14.88
CA LEU A 663 14.72 44.50 -13.53
C LEU A 663 16.19 44.70 -13.19
N LEU A 664 17.12 44.12 -13.94
CA LEU A 664 18.55 44.16 -13.62
C LEU A 664 19.17 45.56 -13.73
N PRO A 665 19.00 46.34 -14.82
CA PRO A 665 19.59 47.68 -14.92
C PRO A 665 19.21 48.63 -13.77
N PRO A 666 17.92 48.77 -13.37
CA PRO A 666 17.56 49.61 -12.23
C PRO A 666 18.05 49.02 -10.89
N ALA A 667 18.08 47.70 -10.73
CA ALA A 667 18.61 47.05 -9.53
C ALA A 667 20.11 47.30 -9.34
N VAL A 668 20.91 47.22 -10.40
CA VAL A 668 22.34 47.51 -10.37
C VAL A 668 22.58 48.97 -9.96
N ALA A 669 21.85 49.92 -10.55
CA ALA A 669 22.00 51.34 -10.22
C ALA A 669 21.70 51.63 -8.74
N VAL A 670 20.63 51.03 -8.19
CA VAL A 670 20.25 51.20 -6.77
C VAL A 670 21.23 50.51 -5.84
N LEU A 671 21.75 49.33 -6.19
CA LEU A 671 22.73 48.61 -5.38
C LEU A 671 24.07 49.37 -5.32
N LEU A 672 24.52 49.89 -6.46
CA LEU A 672 25.78 50.64 -6.56
C LEU A 672 25.73 52.05 -5.97
N ALA A 673 24.53 52.63 -5.83
CA ALA A 673 24.33 53.90 -5.13
C ALA A 673 24.49 53.78 -3.61
N ARG A 674 24.61 52.55 -3.06
CA ARG A 674 24.81 52.35 -1.61
C ARG A 674 26.29 52.53 -1.24
N PRO A 675 26.60 53.26 -0.15
CA PRO A 675 27.99 53.49 0.27
C PRO A 675 28.73 52.20 0.64
N ALA A 676 28.00 51.16 1.05
CA ALA A 676 28.59 49.84 1.33
C ALA A 676 29.08 49.11 0.07
N TRP A 677 28.61 49.47 -1.12
CA TRP A 677 28.90 48.78 -2.38
C TRP A 677 29.86 49.55 -3.30
N GLU A 678 30.26 50.77 -2.93
CA GLU A 678 31.22 51.60 -3.69
C GLU A 678 32.55 50.88 -3.93
N THR A 679 33.05 50.12 -2.95
CA THR A 679 34.32 49.37 -3.07
C THR A 679 34.27 48.21 -4.06
N CYS A 680 33.07 47.74 -4.39
CA CYS A 680 32.84 46.62 -5.32
C CYS A 680 32.31 47.10 -6.69
N SER A 681 32.10 48.41 -6.86
CA SER A 681 31.41 49.00 -8.02
C SER A 681 32.06 48.65 -9.36
N LEU A 682 33.39 48.73 -9.46
CA LEU A 682 34.12 48.34 -10.67
C LEU A 682 33.95 46.85 -11.01
N GLN A 683 33.89 45.96 -10.01
CA GLN A 683 33.77 44.51 -10.24
C GLN A 683 32.35 44.06 -10.60
N VAL A 684 31.35 44.90 -10.35
CA VAL A 684 29.93 44.62 -10.64
C VAL A 684 29.50 45.20 -11.99
N ILE A 685 30.19 46.25 -12.47
CA ILE A 685 29.92 46.90 -13.77
C ILE A 685 30.56 46.13 -14.94
N PHE A 686 31.74 45.54 -14.73
CA PHE A 686 32.45 44.67 -15.68
C PHE A 686 31.93 43.24 -15.58
#